data_AF-A0A6G4MHR9-F1
#
_entry.id   AF-A0A6G4MHR9-F1
#
_cell.length_a   1.000
_cell.length_b   1.000
_cell.length_c   1.000
_cell.angle_alpha   90.00
_cell.angle_beta   90.00
_cell.angle_gamma   90.00
#
_symmetry.space_group_name_H-M   'P 1'
#
loop_
_entity.id
_entity.type
_entity.pdbx_description
1 polymer ?
#
loop_
_entity_poly.entity_id
_entity_poly.type
_entity_poly.pdbx_seq_one_letter_code
_entity_poly.pdbx_strand_id
1 'polypeptide(L)'
;QNLIPLSRQYMTLADAQADIANIPEGSTTYYRSPDDSALAIEVINHGGTLEPTGRKMPSQESIDGRVYLSEGSELTRVIAAGKPVLIQDELGRVYLAGMEAPVQEVLDRTDETNNSSVHLNRDSAGNVVLLQDENGKLYAPGLNGSVQDEFDRIRRKINSNRSPYLNVMPDALEAVWQRVDELGRLYLPGMTSGLQTQLSRNTERLRELANNRQVYDARDFGLRSEQGDRNEYIINGVINAAARNGGGVVYIPPGNWGLLNYITPRSGVSIIGAGTGATILRPRGSYAAIQRLPDDDSYLSDCLFQDFAIDGSEQTLIGDTTYDSRIKGFYFFFFKRCFFNRLLIQNTGATGLGVDYAYDSTMTNITTENCGRLAPAGQAGASGIGIGTGGNLDEPLYIGGTFNRNNRNFGIFGEWARRENSKNHSRYSIYANNVCTGNGMAGIGDCGLDGLVCIGNDLTNNTGYGFLQDTGTMDVVDGRPAPGSRGILMGNNISRNGKSGIGYEGAVVAGSGYHYKDNIINDNAEFGIEITAGSLEYNDVWIFGNEMARNGRDGFRLVSGTMKNVDIEHNRVFNNGQDIANGGGSGLVINGNITGGSITSNKLRDNQSSKTQDYGLCGNGNLTDVDIDGNHYVGFKTAAENLTGTKTNVTYGRNPGKE
;
A
#
# COMPACT_ATOMS: atom_id res chain seq x y z
N GLN A 1 24.42 46.51 -13.56
CA GLN A 1 24.65 45.32 -12.71
C GLN A 1 25.78 44.54 -13.34
N ASN A 2 26.92 44.38 -12.66
CA ASN A 2 28.04 43.55 -13.13
C ASN A 2 27.70 42.10 -12.83
N LEU A 3 27.02 41.45 -13.77
CA LEU A 3 26.63 40.04 -13.65
C LEU A 3 27.80 39.18 -14.10
N ILE A 4 28.34 38.39 -13.17
CA ILE A 4 29.32 37.33 -13.48
C ILE A 4 28.59 36.29 -14.36
N PRO A 5 29.14 35.88 -15.52
CA PRO A 5 28.52 34.85 -16.35
C PRO A 5 28.57 33.48 -15.66
N LEU A 6 27.57 33.18 -14.81
CA LEU A 6 27.52 31.96 -13.98
C LEU A 6 27.36 30.65 -14.78
N SER A 7 27.18 30.72 -16.11
CA SER A 7 26.98 29.56 -16.98
C SER A 7 28.25 29.05 -17.67
N ARG A 8 29.44 29.63 -17.39
CA ARG A 8 30.71 29.20 -18.00
C ARG A 8 31.85 29.16 -16.97
N GLN A 9 32.57 28.03 -16.93
CA GLN A 9 33.80 27.86 -16.15
C GLN A 9 34.97 27.75 -17.12
N TYR A 10 36.05 28.52 -16.88
CA TYR A 10 37.23 28.53 -17.74
C TYR A 10 38.37 27.75 -17.09
N MET A 11 39.05 26.91 -17.88
CA MET A 11 40.19 26.13 -17.41
C MET A 11 41.48 26.96 -17.41
N THR A 12 41.62 27.91 -18.35
CA THR A 12 42.79 28.76 -18.47
C THR A 12 42.41 30.23 -18.64
N LEU A 13 43.34 31.13 -18.33
CA LEU A 13 43.18 32.57 -18.60
C LEU A 13 42.99 32.84 -20.10
N ALA A 14 43.65 32.07 -20.97
CA ALA A 14 43.52 32.21 -22.42
C ALA A 14 42.10 31.88 -22.91
N ASP A 15 41.46 30.85 -22.36
CA ASP A 15 40.08 30.49 -22.70
C ASP A 15 39.10 31.58 -22.24
N ALA A 16 39.33 32.15 -21.05
CA ALA A 16 38.54 33.28 -20.57
C ALA A 16 38.73 34.52 -21.46
N GLN A 17 39.96 34.78 -21.89
CA GLN A 17 40.29 35.93 -22.76
C GLN A 17 39.73 35.76 -24.19
N ALA A 18 39.65 34.53 -24.70
CA ALA A 18 39.02 34.23 -25.98
C ALA A 18 37.51 34.47 -25.97
N ASP A 19 36.88 34.37 -24.79
CA ASP A 19 35.44 34.57 -24.58
C ASP A 19 35.08 35.99 -24.10
N ILE A 20 35.96 36.97 -24.32
CA ILE A 20 35.81 38.35 -23.85
C ILE A 20 34.48 38.99 -24.27
N ALA A 21 33.93 38.59 -25.41
CA ALA A 21 32.63 39.07 -25.89
C ALA A 21 31.46 38.75 -24.93
N ASN A 22 31.61 37.71 -24.09
CA ASN A 22 30.63 37.31 -23.08
C ASN A 22 30.98 37.80 -21.66
N ILE A 23 32.06 38.57 -21.49
CA ILE A 23 32.49 39.14 -20.21
C ILE A 23 32.43 40.67 -20.36
N PRO A 24 31.35 41.34 -19.95
CA PRO A 24 31.20 42.78 -20.12
C PRO A 24 32.32 43.59 -19.46
N GLU A 25 32.64 44.75 -20.03
CA GLU A 25 33.58 45.71 -19.44
C GLU A 25 33.27 45.98 -17.96
N GLY A 26 34.29 45.92 -17.09
CA GLY A 26 34.15 46.09 -15.65
C GLY A 26 33.56 44.89 -14.89
N SER A 27 33.27 43.77 -15.56
CA SER A 27 32.81 42.53 -14.92
C SER A 27 33.96 41.58 -14.61
N THR A 28 33.82 40.81 -13.53
CA THR A 28 34.79 39.80 -13.12
C THR A 28 34.40 38.41 -13.63
N THR A 29 35.42 37.56 -13.84
CA THR A 29 35.27 36.12 -14.09
C THR A 29 36.38 35.33 -13.37
N TYR A 30 36.32 34.01 -13.41
CA TYR A 30 37.28 33.12 -12.76
C TYR A 30 37.83 32.07 -13.73
N TYR A 31 39.10 31.71 -13.55
CA TYR A 31 39.71 30.55 -14.18
C TYR A 31 40.43 29.67 -13.14
N ARG A 32 40.64 28.39 -13.45
CA ARG A 32 41.28 27.43 -12.54
C ARG A 32 42.76 27.80 -12.26
N SER A 33 43.20 27.70 -11.00
CA SER A 33 44.60 27.97 -10.66
C SER A 33 45.52 26.93 -11.32
N PRO A 34 46.60 27.34 -12.01
CA PRO A 34 47.50 26.41 -12.69
C PRO A 34 48.46 25.67 -11.74
N ASP A 35 48.59 26.13 -10.50
CA ASP A 35 49.56 25.67 -9.51
C ASP A 35 48.91 25.07 -8.24
N ASP A 36 47.59 24.86 -8.25
CA ASP A 36 46.76 24.40 -7.12
C ASP A 36 46.89 25.20 -5.80
N SER A 37 47.55 26.37 -5.82
CA SER A 37 47.64 27.30 -4.67
C SER A 37 46.30 27.87 -4.23
N ALA A 38 45.29 27.73 -5.09
CA ALA A 38 43.91 28.15 -4.92
C ALA A 38 42.99 27.30 -5.82
N LEU A 39 41.70 27.25 -5.52
CA LEU A 39 40.70 26.61 -6.38
C LEU A 39 40.46 27.38 -7.68
N ALA A 40 40.46 28.71 -7.63
CA ALA A 40 40.30 29.58 -8.78
C ALA A 40 40.92 30.98 -8.56
N ILE A 41 41.30 31.64 -9.65
CA ILE A 41 41.86 33.00 -9.68
C ILE A 41 40.82 33.95 -10.30
N GLU A 42 40.59 35.10 -9.66
CA GLU A 42 39.67 36.14 -10.15
C GLU A 42 40.39 37.12 -11.09
N VAL A 43 39.73 37.45 -12.21
CA VAL A 43 40.17 38.47 -13.17
C VAL A 43 39.02 39.41 -13.52
N ILE A 44 39.34 40.63 -13.96
CA ILE A 44 38.38 41.65 -14.40
C ILE A 44 38.63 42.03 -15.86
N ASN A 45 37.56 42.24 -16.63
CA ASN A 45 37.69 42.82 -17.98
C ASN A 45 37.90 44.34 -17.88
N HIS A 46 39.06 44.80 -18.33
CA HIS A 46 39.44 46.20 -18.42
C HIS A 46 39.88 46.52 -19.85
N GLY A 47 39.06 47.25 -20.60
CA GLY A 47 39.28 47.62 -21.99
C GLY A 47 39.35 46.45 -22.97
N GLY A 48 38.69 45.32 -22.69
CA GLY A 48 38.77 44.09 -23.51
C GLY A 48 39.95 43.17 -23.15
N THR A 49 40.68 43.45 -22.08
CA THR A 49 41.78 42.62 -21.58
C THR A 49 41.48 42.16 -20.15
N LEU A 50 41.72 40.89 -19.84
CA LEU A 50 41.54 40.34 -18.51
C LEU A 50 42.77 40.60 -17.64
N GLU A 51 42.57 41.31 -16.53
CA GLU A 51 43.62 41.66 -15.56
C GLU A 51 43.36 40.97 -14.21
N PRO A 52 44.39 40.45 -13.50
CA PRO A 52 44.21 39.81 -12.19
C PRO A 52 43.83 40.81 -11.09
N THR A 53 42.84 40.46 -10.27
CA THR A 53 42.41 41.34 -9.16
C THR A 53 43.20 41.11 -7.87
N GLY A 54 44.01 40.04 -7.82
CA GLY A 54 44.71 39.58 -6.63
C GLY A 54 43.85 38.71 -5.69
N ARG A 55 42.55 38.57 -5.95
CA ARG A 55 41.66 37.68 -5.18
C ARG A 55 41.72 36.26 -5.72
N LYS A 56 41.69 35.29 -4.80
CA LYS A 56 41.72 33.85 -5.09
C LYS A 56 40.69 33.13 -4.22
N MET A 57 40.12 32.04 -4.73
CA MET A 57 39.28 31.13 -3.95
C MET A 57 40.19 30.11 -3.23
N PRO A 58 40.27 30.09 -1.89
CA PRO A 58 41.27 29.29 -1.16
C PRO A 58 41.04 27.77 -1.27
N SER A 59 42.14 27.00 -1.35
CA SER A 59 42.14 25.53 -1.22
C SER A 59 42.32 25.12 0.25
N GLN A 60 41.98 23.86 0.59
CA GLN A 60 42.17 23.34 1.95
C GLN A 60 43.66 23.38 2.39
N GLU A 61 44.58 23.12 1.47
CA GLU A 61 46.03 23.16 1.70
C GLU A 61 46.55 24.57 2.08
N SER A 62 45.99 25.63 1.49
CA SER A 62 46.29 27.03 1.82
C SER A 62 45.90 27.41 3.25
N ILE A 63 44.88 26.75 3.79
CA ILE A 63 44.41 26.94 5.17
C ILE A 63 45.31 26.18 6.15
N ASP A 64 45.73 24.96 5.80
CA ASP A 64 46.55 24.10 6.65
C ASP A 64 48.00 24.61 6.81
N GLY A 65 48.53 25.33 5.82
CA GLY A 65 49.89 25.90 5.84
C GLY A 65 50.08 27.17 6.70
N ARG A 66 49.03 27.76 7.28
CA ARG A 66 49.08 29.09 7.93
C ARG A 66 49.24 29.08 9.46
N VAL A 67 49.80 28.01 10.03
CA VAL A 67 50.07 27.90 11.47
C VAL A 67 51.58 28.03 11.75
N TYR A 68 51.98 29.28 12.07
CA TYR A 68 53.24 29.82 12.61
C TYR A 68 54.41 30.19 11.66
N LEU A 69 54.72 31.49 11.63
CA LEU A 69 56.03 32.06 11.29
C LEU A 69 56.55 32.90 12.46
N SER A 70 57.81 32.68 12.87
CA SER A 70 58.80 33.76 12.96
C SER A 70 60.20 33.12 12.92
N GLU A 71 61.05 33.61 12.03
CA GLU A 71 62.42 33.17 11.79
C GLU A 71 63.37 33.76 12.85
N GLY A 72 64.31 32.95 13.36
CA GLY A 72 65.54 33.44 14.00
C GLY A 72 65.71 33.14 15.50
N SER A 73 65.94 31.87 15.88
CA SER A 73 66.66 31.48 17.10
C SER A 73 66.86 29.95 17.13
N GLU A 74 68.07 29.47 17.44
CA GLU A 74 68.42 28.04 17.50
C GLU A 74 67.73 27.35 18.68
N LEU A 75 66.51 26.89 18.47
CA LEU A 75 65.75 26.09 19.43
C LEU A 75 66.06 24.60 19.23
N THR A 76 66.54 23.93 20.27
CA THR A 76 66.62 22.46 20.25
C THR A 76 65.20 21.91 20.41
N ARG A 77 64.68 21.27 19.36
CA ARG A 77 63.33 20.69 19.32
C ARG A 77 63.37 19.18 19.45
N VAL A 78 62.55 18.65 20.34
CA VAL A 78 62.11 17.25 20.26
C VAL A 78 60.82 17.23 19.44
N ILE A 79 60.91 16.67 18.24
CA ILE A 79 59.78 16.51 17.32
C ILE A 79 59.25 15.09 17.44
N ALA A 80 57.98 14.95 17.80
CA ALA A 80 57.26 13.67 17.76
C ALA A 80 56.12 13.78 16.73
N ALA A 81 56.04 12.83 15.81
CA ALA A 81 55.04 12.79 14.73
C ALA A 81 54.91 14.12 13.94
N GLY A 82 56.04 14.76 13.63
CA GLY A 82 56.09 16.00 12.84
C GLY A 82 55.70 17.29 13.58
N LYS A 83 55.45 17.23 14.90
CA LYS A 83 55.13 18.43 15.72
C LYS A 83 56.19 18.67 16.81
N PRO A 84 56.59 19.92 17.09
CA PRO A 84 57.44 20.24 18.24
C PRO A 84 56.64 20.02 19.53
N VAL A 85 57.14 19.17 20.43
CA VAL A 85 56.49 18.89 21.73
C VAL A 85 57.23 19.57 22.89
N LEU A 86 58.54 19.74 22.77
CA LEU A 86 59.40 20.39 23.75
C LEU A 86 60.30 21.42 23.05
N ILE A 87 60.43 22.57 23.70
CA ILE A 87 61.33 23.64 23.28
C ILE A 87 62.21 23.99 24.48
N GLN A 88 63.52 23.86 24.33
CA GLN A 88 64.49 24.34 25.32
C GLN A 88 65.10 25.64 24.82
N ASP A 89 65.17 26.64 25.69
CA ASP A 89 65.83 27.91 25.39
C ASP A 89 67.33 27.88 25.68
N GLU A 90 68.02 28.96 25.36
CA GLU A 90 69.48 29.12 25.53
C GLU A 90 69.95 29.10 27.00
N LEU A 91 69.03 29.23 27.96
CA LEU A 91 69.30 29.19 29.40
C LEU A 91 68.98 27.83 30.02
N GLY A 92 68.62 26.84 29.20
CA GLY A 92 68.30 25.49 29.63
C GLY A 92 66.88 25.30 30.17
N ARG A 93 66.02 26.32 30.07
CA ARG A 93 64.63 26.29 30.57
C ARG A 93 63.74 25.55 29.59
N VAL A 94 62.79 24.79 30.12
CA VAL A 94 61.95 23.88 29.33
C VAL A 94 60.56 24.46 29.16
N TYR A 95 60.13 24.57 27.90
CA TYR A 95 58.80 25.03 27.52
C TYR A 95 58.01 23.87 26.91
N LEU A 96 56.77 23.72 27.39
CA LEU A 96 55.77 22.85 26.78
C LEU A 96 54.90 23.68 25.84
N ALA A 97 54.51 23.10 24.71
CA ALA A 97 53.71 23.79 23.70
C ALA A 97 52.38 24.30 24.28
N GLY A 98 52.18 25.62 24.25
CA GLY A 98 50.96 26.29 24.74
C GLY A 98 51.06 26.91 26.14
N MET A 99 52.22 26.88 26.80
CA MET A 99 52.44 27.56 28.08
C MET A 99 53.11 28.93 27.90
N GLU A 100 52.72 29.91 28.73
CA GLU A 100 53.27 31.28 28.71
C GLU A 100 54.55 31.46 29.56
N ALA A 101 54.91 30.47 30.40
CA ALA A 101 56.08 30.48 31.28
C ALA A 101 56.81 29.11 31.29
N PRO A 102 58.12 29.06 31.59
CA PRO A 102 58.87 27.80 31.65
C PRO A 102 58.41 26.94 32.82
N VAL A 103 58.46 25.62 32.63
CA VAL A 103 57.93 24.63 33.59
C VAL A 103 58.57 24.79 34.98
N GLN A 104 59.84 25.19 35.04
CA GLN A 104 60.56 25.44 36.30
C GLN A 104 59.96 26.59 37.12
N GLU A 105 59.48 27.65 36.48
CA GLU A 105 58.87 28.81 37.17
C GLU A 105 57.46 28.48 37.69
N VAL A 106 56.74 27.61 36.98
CA VAL A 106 55.43 27.11 37.44
C VAL A 106 55.59 26.20 38.66
N LEU A 107 56.69 25.44 38.74
CA LEU A 107 57.03 24.59 39.86
C LEU A 107 57.49 25.38 41.10
N ASP A 108 58.28 26.45 40.93
CA ASP A 108 58.71 27.28 42.06
C ASP A 108 57.56 28.10 42.67
N ARG A 109 56.54 28.49 41.87
CA ARG A 109 55.35 29.19 42.37
C ARG A 109 54.39 28.32 43.19
N THR A 110 54.61 27.00 43.24
CA THR A 110 53.77 26.07 43.99
C THR A 110 54.32 25.71 45.37
N ASP A 111 55.53 26.14 45.74
CA ASP A 111 56.19 25.76 47.00
C ASP A 111 56.07 26.81 48.14
N GLU A 112 55.44 27.98 47.92
CA GLU A 112 55.38 29.05 48.94
C GLU A 112 54.03 29.25 49.67
N THR A 113 52.97 28.48 49.38
CA THR A 113 51.70 28.59 50.13
C THR A 113 51.18 27.24 50.61
N ASN A 114 51.71 26.81 51.77
CA ASN A 114 51.20 25.74 52.61
C ASN A 114 49.72 25.93 53.02
N ASN A 115 48.79 25.59 52.14
CA ASN A 115 47.43 25.19 52.50
C ASN A 115 46.80 24.32 51.40
N SER A 116 47.10 23.02 51.49
CA SER A 116 46.28 21.85 51.10
C SER A 116 45.20 22.02 50.02
N SER A 117 45.52 21.66 48.77
CA SER A 117 44.48 21.31 47.78
C SER A 117 44.93 20.41 46.61
N VAL A 118 46.17 19.90 46.60
CA VAL A 118 46.66 19.01 45.52
C VAL A 118 47.31 17.75 46.10
N HIS A 119 46.84 16.56 45.71
CA HIS A 119 47.42 15.27 46.11
C HIS A 119 48.32 14.71 45.00
N LEU A 120 49.60 14.49 45.34
CA LEU A 120 50.61 13.89 44.46
C LEU A 120 50.65 12.38 44.68
N ASN A 121 50.19 11.58 43.71
CA ASN A 121 50.34 10.13 43.75
C ASN A 121 51.65 9.75 43.07
N ARG A 122 52.56 9.08 43.80
CA ARG A 122 53.89 8.71 43.31
C ARG A 122 54.01 7.20 43.07
N ASP A 123 54.84 6.79 42.11
CA ASP A 123 55.20 5.38 41.92
C ASP A 123 56.23 4.91 42.96
N SER A 124 56.59 3.63 42.90
CA SER A 124 57.58 3.01 43.79
C SER A 124 59.01 3.55 43.62
N ALA A 125 59.28 4.35 42.58
CA ALA A 125 60.54 5.05 42.36
C ALA A 125 60.48 6.53 42.78
N GLY A 126 59.34 7.00 43.29
CA GLY A 126 59.15 8.36 43.79
C GLY A 126 58.70 9.38 42.73
N ASN A 127 58.43 8.96 41.48
CA ASN A 127 57.97 9.86 40.42
C ASN A 127 56.50 10.18 40.60
N VAL A 128 56.08 11.42 40.35
CA VAL A 128 54.66 11.80 40.38
C VAL A 128 53.95 11.23 39.15
N VAL A 129 52.94 10.39 39.38
CA VAL A 129 52.18 9.68 38.35
C VAL A 129 50.83 10.35 38.08
N LEU A 130 50.19 10.92 39.11
CA LEU A 130 48.88 11.58 39.01
C LEU A 130 48.77 12.75 40.01
N LEU A 131 48.22 13.88 39.58
CA LEU A 131 47.82 15.00 40.44
C LEU A 131 46.30 14.98 40.61
N GLN A 132 45.79 15.17 41.81
CA GLN A 132 44.36 15.39 42.04
C GLN A 132 44.13 16.79 42.61
N ASP A 133 43.23 17.56 42.01
CA ASP A 133 42.85 18.89 42.51
C ASP A 133 41.81 18.83 43.64
N GLU A 134 41.50 20.00 44.21
CA GLU A 134 40.54 20.18 45.31
C GLU A 134 39.10 19.79 44.96
N ASN A 135 38.78 19.71 43.68
CA ASN A 135 37.47 19.32 43.17
C ASN A 135 37.43 17.83 42.79
N GLY A 136 38.50 17.09 43.06
CA GLY A 136 38.63 15.66 42.79
C GLY A 136 38.98 15.32 41.33
N LYS A 137 39.29 16.30 40.47
CA LYS A 137 39.74 16.05 39.10
C LYS A 137 41.17 15.52 39.09
N LEU A 138 41.43 14.56 38.20
CA LEU A 138 42.71 13.87 38.09
C LEU A 138 43.48 14.39 36.89
N TYR A 139 44.77 14.63 37.03
CA TYR A 139 45.65 15.12 35.97
C TYR A 139 46.81 14.16 35.83
N ALA A 140 47.01 13.66 34.61
CA ALA A 140 48.10 12.77 34.26
C ALA A 140 49.12 13.52 33.39
N PRO A 141 50.43 13.30 33.58
CA PRO A 141 51.45 13.87 32.71
C PRO A 141 51.18 13.53 31.24
N GLY A 142 51.13 14.54 30.37
CA GLY A 142 50.88 14.39 28.94
C GLY A 142 49.45 14.66 28.46
N LEU A 143 48.51 15.03 29.35
CA LEU A 143 47.16 15.45 28.98
C LEU A 143 47.00 16.99 29.06
N ASN A 144 46.31 17.59 28.08
CA ASN A 144 46.01 19.04 28.05
C ASN A 144 44.72 19.36 28.83
N GLY A 145 44.66 18.95 30.09
CA GLY A 145 43.50 19.09 30.98
C GLY A 145 43.39 17.94 31.97
N SER A 146 42.32 17.91 32.78
CA SER A 146 42.07 16.74 33.62
C SER A 146 41.71 15.52 32.77
N VAL A 147 41.96 14.31 33.27
CA VAL A 147 41.52 13.04 32.70
C VAL A 147 40.02 13.08 32.40
N GLN A 148 39.23 13.70 33.27
CA GLN A 148 37.79 13.87 33.11
C GLN A 148 37.44 14.80 31.93
N ASP A 149 38.12 15.94 31.80
CA ASP A 149 37.90 16.88 30.68
C ASP A 149 38.33 16.25 29.35
N GLU A 150 39.40 15.44 29.38
CA GLU A 150 39.85 14.67 28.23
C GLU A 150 38.83 13.59 27.86
N PHE A 151 38.22 12.91 28.84
CA PHE A 151 37.12 11.96 28.63
C PHE A 151 35.90 12.62 27.99
N ASP A 152 35.53 13.82 28.45
CA ASP A 152 34.42 14.59 27.91
C ASP A 152 34.73 15.17 26.52
N ARG A 153 35.99 15.51 26.25
CA ARG A 153 36.45 15.89 24.91
C ARG A 153 36.40 14.71 23.95
N ILE A 154 36.83 13.52 24.38
CA ILE A 154 36.75 12.28 23.60
C ILE A 154 35.28 11.93 23.34
N ARG A 155 34.40 11.97 24.36
CA ARG A 155 32.95 11.78 24.19
C ARG A 155 32.34 12.77 23.19
N ARG A 156 32.70 14.05 23.28
CA ARG A 156 32.24 15.07 22.31
C ARG A 156 32.76 14.81 20.90
N LYS A 157 34.01 14.37 20.73
CA LYS A 157 34.56 13.97 19.42
C LYS A 157 33.92 12.71 18.86
N ILE A 158 33.60 11.72 19.69
CA ILE A 158 32.83 10.52 19.30
C ILE A 158 31.43 10.93 18.81
N ASN A 159 30.80 11.90 19.47
CA ASN A 159 29.47 12.37 19.09
C ASN A 159 29.46 13.39 17.93
N SER A 160 30.57 14.08 17.66
CA SER A 160 30.66 15.11 16.60
C SER A 160 31.21 14.58 15.27
N ASN A 161 31.78 13.37 15.24
CA ASN A 161 32.30 12.78 14.01
C ASN A 161 31.26 11.84 13.38
N ARG A 162 30.18 12.41 12.84
CA ARG A 162 29.30 11.71 11.89
C ARG A 162 30.02 11.61 10.54
N SER A 163 31.00 10.72 10.47
CA SER A 163 31.53 10.23 9.20
C SER A 163 30.54 9.19 8.64
N PRO A 164 30.07 9.30 7.38
CA PRO A 164 28.92 8.54 6.87
C PRO A 164 29.15 7.04 6.63
N TYR A 165 30.27 6.44 7.03
CA TYR A 165 30.59 5.05 6.66
C TYR A 165 31.35 4.24 7.72
N LEU A 166 30.91 4.27 8.98
CA LEU A 166 31.27 3.21 9.92
C LEU A 166 30.09 2.83 10.84
N ASN A 167 29.44 1.73 10.47
CA ASN A 167 28.54 0.90 11.27
C ASN A 167 27.34 1.61 11.92
N VAL A 168 26.56 2.33 11.10
CA VAL A 168 25.12 2.40 11.36
C VAL A 168 24.55 1.06 10.92
N MET A 169 23.83 0.38 11.82
CA MET A 169 22.95 -0.71 11.40
C MET A 169 22.12 -0.18 10.22
N PRO A 170 22.13 -0.81 9.02
CA PRO A 170 21.36 -0.32 7.89
C PRO A 170 19.90 -0.04 8.31
N ASP A 171 19.16 0.84 7.65
CA ASP A 171 17.73 1.07 7.98
C ASP A 171 16.95 -0.26 8.05
N ALA A 172 17.37 -1.27 7.30
CA ALA A 172 16.85 -2.64 7.39
C ALA A 172 17.13 -3.35 8.73
N LEU A 173 18.32 -3.14 9.30
CA LEU A 173 18.75 -3.71 10.58
C LEU A 173 18.23 -2.87 11.78
N GLU A 174 18.08 -1.55 11.62
CA GLU A 174 17.36 -0.70 12.58
C GLU A 174 15.84 -0.99 12.57
N ALA A 175 15.25 -1.26 11.40
CA ALA A 175 13.88 -1.77 11.30
C ALA A 175 13.73 -3.19 11.87
N VAL A 176 14.78 -4.01 11.87
CA VAL A 176 14.80 -5.31 12.56
C VAL A 176 14.91 -5.11 14.08
N TRP A 177 15.73 -4.17 14.56
CA TRP A 177 15.84 -3.85 15.99
C TRP A 177 14.61 -3.16 16.58
N GLN A 178 13.93 -2.27 15.85
CA GLN A 178 12.61 -1.75 16.28
C GLN A 178 11.55 -2.85 16.38
N ARG A 179 11.80 -3.98 15.74
CA ARG A 179 10.96 -5.15 15.75
C ARG A 179 11.48 -6.23 16.67
N VAL A 180 12.59 -6.06 17.38
CA VAL A 180 13.12 -7.11 18.26
C VAL A 180 13.35 -6.52 19.64
N ASP A 181 12.70 -7.07 20.66
CA ASP A 181 12.89 -6.56 22.02
C ASP A 181 14.23 -6.99 22.64
N GLU A 182 14.50 -6.51 23.86
CA GLU A 182 15.72 -6.82 24.63
C GLU A 182 15.93 -8.32 24.90
N LEU A 183 14.89 -9.15 24.71
CA LEU A 183 14.93 -10.61 24.85
C LEU A 183 15.05 -11.32 23.50
N GLY A 184 15.26 -10.59 22.39
CA GLY A 184 15.40 -11.16 21.05
C GLY A 184 14.07 -11.58 20.41
N ARG A 185 12.92 -11.15 20.94
CA ARG A 185 11.60 -11.53 20.42
C ARG A 185 11.18 -10.55 19.32
N LEU A 186 10.78 -11.09 18.16
CA LEU A 186 10.37 -10.33 16.98
C LEU A 186 8.94 -9.80 17.10
N TYR A 187 8.63 -8.58 16.71
CA TYR A 187 7.35 -7.88 16.73
C TYR A 187 7.06 -7.40 15.30
N LEU A 188 5.99 -7.91 14.69
CA LEU A 188 5.52 -7.35 13.41
C LEU A 188 4.66 -6.10 13.67
N PRO A 189 4.53 -5.18 12.71
CA PRO A 189 3.67 -4.01 12.83
C PRO A 189 2.24 -4.39 13.28
N GLY A 190 1.73 -3.69 14.30
CA GLY A 190 0.38 -3.92 14.85
C GLY A 190 0.26 -5.08 15.86
N MET A 191 1.33 -5.81 16.16
CA MET A 191 1.30 -6.87 17.18
C MET A 191 1.45 -6.31 18.60
N THR A 192 0.63 -6.80 19.53
CA THR A 192 0.70 -6.45 20.97
C THR A 192 1.68 -7.32 21.76
N SER A 193 2.26 -8.36 21.15
CA SER A 193 3.28 -9.22 21.74
C SER A 193 4.21 -9.81 20.67
N GLY A 194 5.42 -10.20 21.08
CA GLY A 194 6.40 -10.77 20.15
C GLY A 194 5.95 -12.10 19.55
N LEU A 195 6.28 -12.34 18.28
CA LEU A 195 6.05 -13.53 17.48
C LEU A 195 6.47 -14.81 18.21
N GLN A 196 7.61 -14.83 18.90
CA GLN A 196 8.04 -15.98 19.69
C GLN A 196 7.08 -16.27 20.86
N THR A 197 6.50 -15.23 21.47
CA THR A 197 5.48 -15.38 22.52
C THR A 197 4.17 -15.87 21.91
N GLN A 198 3.78 -15.35 20.74
CA GLN A 198 2.60 -15.81 20.00
C GLN A 198 2.74 -17.26 19.54
N LEU A 199 3.91 -17.64 19.03
CA LEU A 199 4.24 -19.02 18.65
C LEU A 199 4.25 -19.94 19.87
N SER A 200 4.78 -19.47 21.00
CA SER A 200 4.76 -20.24 22.26
C SER A 200 3.34 -20.42 22.77
N ARG A 201 2.51 -19.37 22.77
CA ARG A 201 1.07 -19.46 23.10
C ARG A 201 0.31 -20.36 22.14
N ASN A 202 0.59 -20.29 20.85
CA ASN A 202 0.01 -21.19 19.86
C ASN A 202 0.49 -22.62 20.09
N THR A 203 1.75 -22.82 20.46
CA THR A 203 2.29 -24.14 20.81
C THR A 203 1.65 -24.69 22.08
N GLU A 204 1.45 -23.86 23.10
CA GLU A 204 0.73 -24.21 24.33
C GLU A 204 -0.74 -24.50 24.04
N ARG A 205 -1.42 -23.67 23.26
CA ARG A 205 -2.80 -23.92 22.81
C ARG A 205 -2.90 -25.19 21.98
N LEU A 206 -1.96 -25.45 21.07
CA LEU A 206 -1.91 -26.70 20.30
C LEU A 206 -1.61 -27.89 21.20
N ARG A 207 -0.76 -27.73 22.22
CA ARG A 207 -0.52 -28.75 23.25
C ARG A 207 -1.76 -28.98 24.11
N GLU A 208 -2.50 -27.95 24.51
CA GLU A 208 -3.77 -28.07 25.23
C GLU A 208 -4.83 -28.77 24.37
N LEU A 209 -4.98 -28.38 23.11
CA LEU A 209 -5.87 -29.03 22.14
C LEU A 209 -5.49 -30.51 21.95
N ALA A 210 -4.20 -30.81 21.84
CA ALA A 210 -3.71 -32.19 21.73
C ALA A 210 -3.91 -32.99 23.03
N ASN A 211 -3.60 -32.41 24.18
CA ASN A 211 -3.75 -33.03 25.49
C ASN A 211 -5.23 -33.27 25.86
N ASN A 212 -6.14 -32.43 25.36
CA ASN A 212 -7.59 -32.56 25.55
C ASN A 212 -8.27 -33.44 24.47
N ARG A 213 -7.50 -34.10 23.58
CA ARG A 213 -8.01 -34.89 22.45
C ARG A 213 -8.98 -34.13 21.53
N GLN A 214 -8.75 -32.84 21.33
CA GLN A 214 -9.60 -31.98 20.49
C GLN A 214 -9.18 -31.98 19.02
N VAL A 215 -8.29 -32.89 18.61
CA VAL A 215 -7.99 -33.19 17.19
C VAL A 215 -8.51 -34.57 16.86
N TYR A 216 -9.44 -34.63 15.91
CA TYR A 216 -10.11 -35.83 15.45
C TYR A 216 -9.62 -36.15 14.04
N ASP A 217 -8.70 -37.10 13.93
CA ASP A 217 -8.24 -37.57 12.63
C ASP A 217 -9.30 -38.47 12.01
N ALA A 218 -9.76 -38.14 10.80
CA ALA A 218 -10.78 -38.94 10.12
C ALA A 218 -10.33 -40.40 9.88
N ARG A 219 -9.02 -40.68 9.88
CA ARG A 219 -8.47 -42.05 9.80
C ARG A 219 -8.83 -42.88 11.04
N ASP A 220 -8.92 -42.27 12.21
CA ASP A 220 -9.28 -42.98 13.44
C ASP A 220 -10.75 -43.43 13.42
N PHE A 221 -11.55 -42.80 12.56
CA PHE A 221 -12.96 -43.13 12.31
C PHE A 221 -13.15 -44.00 11.06
N GLY A 222 -12.06 -44.49 10.49
CA GLY A 222 -12.08 -45.44 9.39
C GLY A 222 -12.06 -44.82 7.99
N LEU A 223 -11.78 -43.52 7.82
CA LEU A 223 -11.61 -42.94 6.49
C LEU A 223 -10.35 -43.52 5.81
N ARG A 224 -10.50 -44.16 4.65
CA ARG A 224 -9.42 -44.83 3.90
C ARG A 224 -9.54 -44.54 2.40
N SER A 225 -8.42 -44.43 1.70
CA SER A 225 -8.38 -44.13 0.25
C SER A 225 -9.06 -45.18 -0.64
N GLU A 226 -9.26 -46.39 -0.11
CA GLU A 226 -9.92 -47.52 -0.79
C GLU A 226 -11.45 -47.47 -0.66
N GLN A 227 -11.99 -46.59 0.20
CA GLN A 227 -13.43 -46.39 0.30
C GLN A 227 -13.91 -45.62 -0.92
N GLY A 228 -14.93 -46.16 -1.59
CA GLY A 228 -15.60 -45.50 -2.71
C GLY A 228 -16.25 -44.16 -2.29
N ASP A 229 -17.20 -43.66 -3.07
CA ASP A 229 -17.56 -42.23 -3.02
C ASP A 229 -18.46 -41.78 -1.86
N ARG A 230 -18.69 -42.61 -0.83
CA ARG A 230 -19.55 -42.27 0.32
C ARG A 230 -18.77 -41.77 1.55
N ASN A 231 -17.75 -40.94 1.31
CA ASN A 231 -16.82 -40.51 2.36
C ASN A 231 -17.44 -39.49 3.32
N GLU A 232 -18.46 -38.76 2.89
CA GLU A 232 -19.16 -37.78 3.70
C GLU A 232 -19.80 -38.41 4.95
N TYR A 233 -20.23 -39.68 4.88
CA TYR A 233 -20.80 -40.39 6.03
C TYR A 233 -19.81 -40.49 7.19
N ILE A 234 -18.56 -40.86 6.90
CA ILE A 234 -17.50 -41.00 7.90
C ILE A 234 -17.09 -39.63 8.42
N ILE A 235 -16.88 -38.66 7.52
CA ILE A 235 -16.49 -37.29 7.86
C ILE A 235 -17.55 -36.66 8.79
N ASN A 236 -18.84 -36.80 8.46
CA ASN A 236 -19.94 -36.35 9.32
C ASN A 236 -19.97 -37.08 10.66
N GLY A 237 -19.64 -38.37 10.70
CA GLY A 237 -19.47 -39.12 11.94
C GLY A 237 -18.42 -38.50 12.86
N VAL A 238 -17.27 -38.12 12.30
CA VAL A 238 -16.16 -37.48 13.01
C VAL A 238 -16.56 -36.10 13.52
N ILE A 239 -17.18 -35.29 12.66
CA ILE A 239 -17.67 -33.95 13.02
C ILE A 239 -18.68 -34.03 14.17
N ASN A 240 -19.63 -34.96 14.11
CA ASN A 240 -20.61 -35.13 15.17
C ASN A 240 -19.96 -35.64 16.47
N ALA A 241 -18.89 -36.45 16.40
CA ALA A 241 -18.14 -36.86 17.58
C ALA A 241 -17.41 -35.68 18.22
N ALA A 242 -16.73 -34.84 17.43
CA ALA A 242 -16.09 -33.63 17.91
C ALA A 242 -17.10 -32.67 18.57
N ALA A 243 -18.24 -32.43 17.90
CA ALA A 243 -19.30 -31.57 18.43
C ALA A 243 -19.86 -32.07 19.78
N ARG A 244 -20.10 -33.37 19.93
CA ARG A 244 -20.58 -33.96 21.20
C ARG A 244 -19.58 -33.81 22.35
N ASN A 245 -18.29 -33.68 22.03
CA ASN A 245 -17.22 -33.48 23.01
C ASN A 245 -16.85 -31.99 23.19
N GLY A 246 -17.75 -31.08 22.82
CA GLY A 246 -17.56 -29.64 23.04
C GLY A 246 -16.78 -28.92 21.95
N GLY A 247 -16.56 -29.54 20.80
CA GLY A 247 -15.87 -28.96 19.65
C GLY A 247 -14.47 -29.51 19.42
N GLY A 248 -13.72 -28.88 18.52
CA GLY A 248 -12.35 -29.26 18.17
C GLY A 248 -12.04 -29.11 16.69
N VAL A 249 -11.00 -29.81 16.24
CA VAL A 249 -10.53 -29.83 14.86
C VAL A 249 -10.73 -31.22 14.28
N VAL A 250 -11.45 -31.33 13.18
CA VAL A 250 -11.51 -32.52 12.34
C VAL A 250 -10.44 -32.40 11.27
N TYR A 251 -9.49 -33.33 11.27
CA TYR A 251 -8.45 -33.42 10.26
C TYR A 251 -8.85 -34.43 9.18
N ILE A 252 -8.92 -33.97 7.93
CA ILE A 252 -9.16 -34.82 6.77
C ILE A 252 -7.80 -35.09 6.08
N PRO A 253 -7.31 -36.34 6.10
CA PRO A 253 -6.00 -36.69 5.55
C PRO A 253 -5.90 -36.45 4.03
N PRO A 254 -4.67 -36.47 3.46
CA PRO A 254 -4.47 -36.45 2.03
C PRO A 254 -5.30 -37.53 1.33
N GLY A 255 -5.95 -37.18 0.23
CA GLY A 255 -6.77 -38.08 -0.56
C GLY A 255 -7.77 -37.35 -1.45
N ASN A 256 -8.34 -38.10 -2.39
CA ASN A 256 -9.42 -37.67 -3.27
C ASN A 256 -10.73 -38.26 -2.77
N TRP A 257 -11.48 -37.49 -2.00
CA TRP A 257 -12.64 -37.95 -1.25
C TRP A 257 -13.92 -37.68 -2.05
N GLY A 258 -14.41 -38.69 -2.77
CA GLY A 258 -15.73 -38.64 -3.41
C GLY A 258 -16.83 -38.46 -2.37
N LEU A 259 -17.81 -37.60 -2.66
CA LEU A 259 -18.97 -37.35 -1.80
C LEU A 259 -20.26 -37.59 -2.59
N LEU A 260 -21.06 -38.57 -2.16
CA LEU A 260 -22.40 -38.85 -2.72
C LEU A 260 -23.51 -38.06 -2.02
N ASN A 261 -23.15 -37.27 -1.01
CA ASN A 261 -23.99 -36.33 -0.29
C ASN A 261 -23.07 -35.22 0.28
N TYR A 262 -23.54 -34.36 1.19
CA TYR A 262 -22.75 -33.25 1.73
C TYR A 262 -22.17 -33.50 3.13
N ILE A 263 -21.10 -32.78 3.43
CA ILE A 263 -20.55 -32.63 4.78
C ILE A 263 -21.33 -31.54 5.53
N THR A 264 -21.81 -31.85 6.73
CA THR A 264 -22.61 -30.94 7.56
C THR A 264 -21.74 -30.35 8.69
N PRO A 265 -21.36 -29.07 8.62
CA PRO A 265 -20.55 -28.44 9.66
C PRO A 265 -21.32 -28.25 10.96
N ARG A 266 -20.59 -28.16 12.08
CA ARG A 266 -21.13 -27.95 13.44
C ARG A 266 -20.37 -26.84 14.14
N SER A 267 -21.06 -26.02 14.93
CA SER A 267 -20.45 -24.93 15.68
C SER A 267 -19.36 -25.45 16.62
N GLY A 268 -18.26 -24.71 16.74
CA GLY A 268 -17.07 -25.10 17.51
C GLY A 268 -16.24 -26.23 16.89
N VAL A 269 -16.62 -26.75 15.72
CA VAL A 269 -15.86 -27.78 15.01
C VAL A 269 -15.23 -27.19 13.75
N SER A 270 -13.91 -27.16 13.72
CA SER A 270 -13.11 -26.75 12.56
C SER A 270 -12.83 -27.95 11.65
N ILE A 271 -12.75 -27.72 10.34
CA ILE A 271 -12.42 -28.74 9.34
C ILE A 271 -11.12 -28.31 8.65
N ILE A 272 -10.08 -29.14 8.80
CA ILE A 272 -8.74 -28.86 8.28
C ILE A 272 -8.27 -30.03 7.41
N GLY A 273 -7.75 -29.75 6.23
CA GLY A 273 -7.10 -30.74 5.38
C GLY A 273 -5.58 -30.70 5.48
N ALA A 274 -4.91 -31.45 4.61
CA ALA A 274 -3.45 -31.56 4.55
C ALA A 274 -2.80 -30.58 3.53
N GLY A 275 -3.60 -29.71 2.92
CA GLY A 275 -3.22 -28.78 1.87
C GLY A 275 -4.16 -28.89 0.66
N THR A 276 -4.29 -27.79 -0.10
CA THR A 276 -5.18 -27.72 -1.28
C THR A 276 -4.81 -28.71 -2.39
N GLY A 277 -3.53 -29.08 -2.52
CA GLY A 277 -3.09 -30.12 -3.44
C GLY A 277 -3.10 -31.55 -2.87
N ALA A 278 -3.48 -31.71 -1.59
CA ALA A 278 -3.38 -32.99 -0.88
C ALA A 278 -4.75 -33.53 -0.48
N THR A 279 -5.60 -32.72 0.14
CA THR A 279 -6.96 -33.10 0.54
C THR A 279 -7.97 -32.50 -0.44
N ILE A 280 -8.63 -33.33 -1.24
CA ILE A 280 -9.54 -32.91 -2.30
C ILE A 280 -10.92 -33.52 -2.05
N LEU A 281 -11.93 -32.70 -1.80
CA LEU A 281 -13.32 -33.08 -1.64
C LEU A 281 -14.02 -33.03 -3.01
N ARG A 282 -14.66 -34.13 -3.43
CA ARG A 282 -15.22 -34.27 -4.79
C ARG A 282 -16.74 -34.51 -4.72
N PRO A 283 -17.55 -33.45 -4.57
CA PRO A 283 -19.01 -33.58 -4.57
C PRO A 283 -19.53 -34.07 -5.93
N ARG A 284 -20.58 -34.90 -5.90
CA ARG A 284 -21.24 -35.45 -7.09
C ARG A 284 -22.71 -35.10 -7.19
N GLY A 285 -23.25 -35.20 -8.40
CA GLY A 285 -24.65 -34.91 -8.66
C GLY A 285 -24.99 -33.46 -8.35
N SER A 286 -26.13 -33.21 -7.72
CA SER A 286 -26.59 -31.85 -7.40
C SER A 286 -26.25 -31.39 -5.98
N TYR A 287 -25.37 -32.11 -5.27
CA TYR A 287 -25.04 -31.80 -3.88
C TYR A 287 -23.90 -30.79 -3.78
N ALA A 288 -23.97 -29.89 -2.80
CA ALA A 288 -22.81 -29.12 -2.39
C ALA A 288 -21.79 -30.01 -1.65
N ALA A 289 -20.52 -29.60 -1.57
CA ALA A 289 -19.55 -30.36 -0.76
C ALA A 289 -19.81 -30.17 0.74
N ILE A 290 -20.07 -28.94 1.17
CA ILE A 290 -20.33 -28.58 2.56
C ILE A 290 -21.66 -27.81 2.63
N GLN A 291 -22.61 -28.31 3.43
CA GLN A 291 -23.96 -27.75 3.49
C GLN A 291 -24.55 -27.73 4.90
N ARG A 292 -25.24 -26.63 5.24
CA ARG A 292 -26.05 -26.49 6.47
C ARG A 292 -27.18 -25.48 6.25
N LEU A 293 -28.43 -25.94 6.32
CA LEU A 293 -29.62 -25.11 6.12
C LEU A 293 -30.54 -25.29 7.35
N PRO A 294 -30.35 -24.52 8.44
CA PRO A 294 -31.23 -24.62 9.60
C PRO A 294 -32.58 -23.92 9.34
N ASP A 295 -33.65 -24.38 10.01
CA ASP A 295 -34.99 -23.79 9.91
C ASP A 295 -35.19 -22.56 10.84
N ASP A 296 -34.27 -22.30 11.76
CA ASP A 296 -34.43 -21.38 12.90
C ASP A 296 -33.44 -20.18 12.89
N ASP A 297 -32.89 -19.83 11.72
CA ASP A 297 -31.85 -18.79 11.54
C ASP A 297 -30.63 -18.95 12.49
N SER A 298 -30.40 -20.17 13.02
CA SER A 298 -29.32 -20.42 13.98
C SER A 298 -27.94 -20.33 13.33
N TYR A 299 -27.04 -19.62 14.01
CA TYR A 299 -25.66 -19.45 13.55
C TYR A 299 -24.82 -20.73 13.63
N LEU A 300 -24.15 -21.05 12.52
CA LEU A 300 -22.90 -21.82 12.57
C LEU A 300 -21.82 -20.90 13.15
N SER A 301 -21.19 -21.29 14.26
CA SER A 301 -20.25 -20.41 14.94
C SER A 301 -18.91 -21.06 15.27
N ASP A 302 -17.85 -20.25 15.31
CA ASP A 302 -16.54 -20.64 15.82
C ASP A 302 -15.90 -21.80 15.03
N CYS A 303 -15.91 -21.69 13.69
CA CYS A 303 -15.39 -22.70 12.77
C CYS A 303 -14.20 -22.17 11.94
N LEU A 304 -13.17 -22.99 11.76
CA LEU A 304 -12.12 -22.78 10.76
C LEU A 304 -12.25 -23.81 9.65
N PHE A 305 -12.28 -23.36 8.40
CA PHE A 305 -12.21 -24.18 7.19
C PHE A 305 -10.90 -23.89 6.48
N GLN A 306 -10.00 -24.88 6.42
CA GLN A 306 -8.64 -24.62 5.96
C GLN A 306 -7.93 -25.81 5.31
N ASP A 307 -7.02 -25.53 4.36
CA ASP A 307 -6.07 -26.48 3.81
C ASP A 307 -6.69 -27.67 3.06
N PHE A 308 -7.72 -27.43 2.26
CA PHE A 308 -8.26 -28.45 1.35
C PHE A 308 -8.81 -27.81 0.07
N ALA A 309 -8.97 -28.64 -0.96
CA ALA A 309 -9.68 -28.28 -2.17
C ALA A 309 -11.09 -28.88 -2.21
N ILE A 310 -11.97 -28.21 -2.95
CA ILE A 310 -13.25 -28.74 -3.42
C ILE A 310 -13.19 -28.74 -4.95
N ASP A 311 -13.42 -29.90 -5.57
CA ASP A 311 -13.51 -30.03 -7.02
C ASP A 311 -14.90 -30.53 -7.44
N GLY A 312 -15.69 -29.62 -7.98
CA GLY A 312 -17.05 -29.89 -8.46
C GLY A 312 -17.10 -30.50 -9.87
N SER A 313 -16.00 -30.99 -10.44
CA SER A 313 -15.95 -31.57 -11.79
C SER A 313 -17.03 -32.64 -12.04
N GLU A 314 -17.41 -33.37 -11.00
CA GLU A 314 -18.37 -34.50 -11.05
C GLU A 314 -19.79 -34.09 -10.61
N GLN A 315 -20.03 -32.81 -10.34
CA GLN A 315 -21.38 -32.28 -10.14
C GLN A 315 -22.13 -32.18 -11.48
N THR A 316 -23.42 -32.49 -11.45
CA THR A 316 -24.30 -32.53 -12.64
C THR A 316 -25.69 -32.00 -12.30
N LEU A 317 -26.38 -31.47 -13.31
CA LEU A 317 -27.80 -31.11 -13.20
C LEU A 317 -28.68 -32.37 -13.02
N ILE A 318 -29.86 -32.20 -12.43
CA ILE A 318 -30.86 -33.27 -12.31
C ILE A 318 -31.94 -33.07 -13.37
N GLY A 319 -32.29 -34.16 -14.07
CA GLY A 319 -33.36 -34.16 -15.08
C GLY A 319 -33.09 -33.14 -16.18
N ASP A 320 -34.15 -32.50 -16.66
CA ASP A 320 -34.10 -31.50 -17.75
C ASP A 320 -33.91 -30.06 -17.22
N THR A 321 -33.41 -29.89 -15.99
CA THR A 321 -33.12 -28.54 -15.46
C THR A 321 -31.97 -27.91 -16.21
N THR A 322 -32.07 -26.60 -16.49
CA THR A 322 -31.03 -25.83 -17.19
C THR A 322 -30.02 -25.21 -16.21
N TYR A 323 -30.38 -25.11 -14.93
CA TYR A 323 -29.54 -24.61 -13.85
C TYR A 323 -30.09 -25.02 -12.48
N ASP A 324 -29.19 -25.26 -11.52
CA ASP A 324 -29.52 -25.47 -10.11
C ASP A 324 -28.49 -24.75 -9.22
N SER A 325 -28.96 -23.73 -8.49
CA SER A 325 -28.10 -22.89 -7.66
C SER A 325 -27.56 -23.60 -6.41
N ARG A 326 -28.07 -24.79 -6.07
CA ARG A 326 -27.62 -25.57 -4.90
C ARG A 326 -26.30 -26.30 -5.14
N ILE A 327 -25.87 -26.42 -6.40
CA ILE A 327 -24.68 -27.16 -6.82
C ILE A 327 -23.40 -26.35 -6.53
N LYS A 328 -23.11 -26.13 -5.24
CA LYS A 328 -22.04 -25.23 -4.78
C LYS A 328 -20.85 -25.98 -4.19
N GLY A 329 -19.76 -25.29 -3.88
CA GLY A 329 -18.72 -25.84 -3.00
C GLY A 329 -19.18 -25.76 -1.54
N PHE A 330 -19.51 -24.56 -1.09
CA PHE A 330 -20.15 -24.28 0.20
C PHE A 330 -21.58 -23.79 0.01
N TYR A 331 -22.51 -24.27 0.84
CA TYR A 331 -23.90 -23.83 0.84
C TYR A 331 -24.50 -23.80 2.24
N PHE A 332 -24.45 -22.64 2.90
CA PHE A 332 -25.13 -22.44 4.18
C PHE A 332 -25.42 -20.98 4.48
N PHE A 333 -26.25 -20.76 5.49
CA PHE A 333 -26.68 -19.45 5.96
C PHE A 333 -26.28 -19.25 7.42
N PHE A 334 -26.20 -17.98 7.83
CA PHE A 334 -25.92 -17.53 9.20
C PHE A 334 -24.64 -18.15 9.77
N PHE A 335 -23.53 -17.45 9.58
CA PHE A 335 -22.25 -17.88 10.12
C PHE A 335 -21.56 -16.77 10.90
N LYS A 336 -20.95 -17.14 12.02
CA LYS A 336 -20.39 -16.20 12.99
C LYS A 336 -19.01 -16.62 13.48
N ARG A 337 -18.02 -15.72 13.43
CA ARG A 337 -16.63 -16.07 13.83
C ARG A 337 -16.13 -17.29 13.08
N CYS A 338 -16.45 -17.36 11.79
CA CYS A 338 -15.96 -18.40 10.91
C CYS A 338 -14.81 -17.86 10.04
N PHE A 339 -13.77 -18.67 9.91
CA PHE A 339 -12.56 -18.34 9.18
C PHE A 339 -12.40 -19.32 8.03
N PHE A 340 -12.26 -18.81 6.81
CA PHE A 340 -11.98 -19.57 5.61
C PHE A 340 -10.58 -19.20 5.14
N ASN A 341 -9.67 -20.15 5.05
CA ASN A 341 -8.28 -19.86 4.76
C ASN A 341 -7.61 -20.95 3.91
N ARG A 342 -6.82 -20.57 2.90
CA ARG A 342 -6.07 -21.54 2.07
C ARG A 342 -6.96 -22.64 1.52
N LEU A 343 -7.97 -22.23 0.76
CA LEU A 343 -8.90 -23.12 0.08
C LEU A 343 -8.73 -22.99 -1.43
N LEU A 344 -8.88 -24.10 -2.15
CA LEU A 344 -9.08 -24.10 -3.60
C LEU A 344 -10.48 -24.62 -3.89
N ILE A 345 -11.32 -23.83 -4.54
CA ILE A 345 -12.68 -24.23 -4.90
C ILE A 345 -12.79 -24.10 -6.41
N GLN A 346 -12.96 -25.23 -7.09
CA GLN A 346 -12.93 -25.25 -8.55
C GLN A 346 -14.07 -26.05 -9.13
N ASN A 347 -14.43 -25.69 -10.37
CA ASN A 347 -15.29 -26.48 -11.22
C ASN A 347 -16.68 -26.73 -10.60
N THR A 348 -17.17 -25.87 -9.71
CA THR A 348 -18.50 -26.07 -9.12
C THR A 348 -19.59 -25.78 -10.15
N GLY A 349 -20.71 -26.51 -10.08
CA GLY A 349 -21.82 -26.33 -11.03
C GLY A 349 -22.44 -24.93 -10.96
N ALA A 350 -22.58 -24.39 -9.75
CA ALA A 350 -23.00 -23.05 -9.40
C ALA A 350 -21.86 -22.33 -8.63
N THR A 351 -22.19 -21.45 -7.68
CA THR A 351 -21.21 -20.67 -6.91
C THR A 351 -20.19 -21.56 -6.18
N GLY A 352 -18.91 -21.16 -6.17
CA GLY A 352 -17.86 -21.85 -5.44
C GLY A 352 -18.08 -21.79 -3.93
N LEU A 353 -17.85 -20.62 -3.35
CA LEU A 353 -18.10 -20.34 -1.93
C LEU A 353 -19.39 -19.53 -1.81
N GLY A 354 -20.53 -20.21 -1.63
CA GLY A 354 -21.84 -19.56 -1.51
C GLY A 354 -22.40 -19.63 -0.09
N VAL A 355 -22.05 -18.66 0.74
CA VAL A 355 -22.48 -18.59 2.15
C VAL A 355 -23.09 -17.24 2.44
N ASP A 356 -24.22 -17.23 3.15
CA ASP A 356 -25.02 -16.02 3.33
C ASP A 356 -25.07 -15.61 4.82
N TYR A 357 -25.27 -14.31 5.07
CA TYR A 357 -25.48 -13.70 6.38
C TYR A 357 -24.31 -13.87 7.35
N ALA A 358 -23.17 -13.32 6.93
CA ALA A 358 -21.94 -13.31 7.71
C ALA A 358 -22.07 -12.47 8.98
N TYR A 359 -21.33 -12.84 10.02
CA TYR A 359 -21.13 -11.98 11.18
C TYR A 359 -19.72 -12.21 11.73
N ASP A 360 -18.90 -11.17 11.80
CA ASP A 360 -17.58 -11.21 12.44
C ASP A 360 -16.72 -12.36 11.85
N SER A 361 -16.64 -12.43 10.52
CA SER A 361 -16.05 -13.57 9.81
C SER A 361 -15.06 -13.12 8.74
N THR A 362 -14.20 -14.04 8.30
CA THR A 362 -13.06 -13.71 7.43
C THR A 362 -12.80 -14.78 6.37
N MET A 363 -12.52 -14.35 5.16
CA MET A 363 -12.14 -15.18 4.01
C MET A 363 -10.80 -14.70 3.46
N THR A 364 -9.78 -15.56 3.51
CA THR A 364 -8.41 -15.21 3.10
C THR A 364 -7.72 -16.32 2.33
N ASN A 365 -6.82 -15.96 1.40
CA ASN A 365 -5.99 -16.93 0.67
C ASN A 365 -6.82 -18.02 -0.03
N ILE A 366 -7.99 -17.65 -0.55
CA ILE A 366 -8.88 -18.57 -1.26
C ILE A 366 -8.64 -18.42 -2.76
N THR A 367 -8.57 -19.53 -3.48
CA THR A 367 -8.65 -19.54 -4.94
C THR A 367 -10.01 -20.09 -5.37
N THR A 368 -10.72 -19.35 -6.21
CA THR A 368 -11.92 -19.84 -6.90
C THR A 368 -11.66 -19.87 -8.40
N GLU A 369 -12.00 -20.99 -9.04
CA GLU A 369 -11.71 -21.19 -10.46
C GLU A 369 -12.81 -21.94 -11.20
N ASN A 370 -13.27 -21.37 -12.31
CA ASN A 370 -14.26 -22.02 -13.18
C ASN A 370 -15.54 -22.45 -12.40
N CYS A 371 -15.90 -21.68 -11.38
CA CYS A 371 -17.15 -21.87 -10.65
C CYS A 371 -18.32 -21.34 -11.50
N GLY A 372 -19.48 -21.98 -11.38
CA GLY A 372 -20.64 -21.69 -12.21
C GLY A 372 -20.62 -22.42 -13.55
N ARG A 373 -19.85 -23.52 -13.67
CA ARG A 373 -19.66 -24.25 -14.94
C ARG A 373 -20.96 -24.65 -15.62
N LEU A 374 -21.98 -25.01 -14.83
CA LEU A 374 -23.27 -25.51 -15.33
C LEU A 374 -24.30 -24.41 -15.50
N ALA A 375 -23.98 -23.16 -15.13
CA ALA A 375 -24.89 -22.05 -15.25
C ALA A 375 -24.87 -21.45 -16.67
N PRO A 376 -26.01 -21.04 -17.23
CA PRO A 376 -26.07 -20.06 -18.31
C PRO A 376 -25.42 -18.73 -17.91
N ALA A 377 -25.04 -17.90 -18.90
CA ALA A 377 -24.46 -16.58 -18.63
C ALA A 377 -25.49 -15.69 -17.94
N GLY A 378 -25.10 -14.94 -16.90
CA GLY A 378 -26.00 -14.01 -16.19
C GLY A 378 -27.01 -14.69 -15.27
N GLN A 379 -26.98 -16.02 -15.16
CA GLN A 379 -27.89 -16.77 -14.29
C GLN A 379 -27.58 -16.52 -12.81
N ALA A 380 -28.62 -16.32 -11.99
CA ALA A 380 -28.62 -16.28 -10.53
C ALA A 380 -27.41 -16.92 -9.81
N GLY A 381 -26.53 -16.10 -9.22
CA GLY A 381 -25.34 -16.57 -8.49
C GLY A 381 -24.17 -16.91 -9.42
N ALA A 382 -23.76 -18.18 -9.46
CA ALA A 382 -22.70 -18.71 -10.35
C ALA A 382 -21.35 -17.95 -10.32
N SER A 383 -20.90 -17.58 -9.13
CA SER A 383 -19.69 -16.78 -8.91
C SER A 383 -18.59 -17.57 -8.21
N GLY A 384 -17.40 -17.00 -8.11
CA GLY A 384 -16.33 -17.54 -7.28
C GLY A 384 -16.73 -17.55 -5.81
N ILE A 385 -16.79 -16.36 -5.22
CA ILE A 385 -17.31 -16.11 -3.87
C ILE A 385 -18.61 -15.33 -3.98
N GLY A 386 -19.69 -15.85 -3.37
CA GLY A 386 -21.00 -15.23 -3.40
C GLY A 386 -21.62 -15.14 -2.01
N ILE A 387 -21.94 -13.93 -1.60
CA ILE A 387 -22.45 -13.63 -0.25
C ILE A 387 -23.85 -13.03 -0.36
N GLY A 388 -24.87 -13.78 0.06
CA GLY A 388 -26.17 -13.19 0.37
C GLY A 388 -26.09 -12.39 1.66
N THR A 389 -26.66 -11.20 1.66
CA THR A 389 -26.66 -10.29 2.81
C THR A 389 -28.07 -9.83 3.18
N GLY A 390 -28.20 -9.26 4.37
CA GLY A 390 -29.43 -8.62 4.86
C GLY A 390 -30.17 -9.38 5.95
N GLY A 391 -29.63 -10.51 6.41
CA GLY A 391 -30.10 -11.27 7.56
C GLY A 391 -30.03 -10.44 8.84
N ASN A 392 -29.01 -9.59 8.96
CA ASN A 392 -28.88 -8.54 9.96
C ASN A 392 -28.44 -7.21 9.33
N LEU A 393 -28.60 -6.11 10.07
CA LEU A 393 -28.02 -4.83 9.67
C LEU A 393 -26.49 -4.90 9.71
N ASP A 394 -25.93 -5.45 10.78
CA ASP A 394 -24.50 -5.61 10.96
C ASP A 394 -24.08 -7.01 10.49
N GLU A 395 -23.42 -7.08 9.34
CA GLU A 395 -22.90 -8.33 8.78
C GLU A 395 -21.39 -8.20 8.46
N PRO A 396 -20.54 -7.93 9.47
CA PRO A 396 -19.13 -7.66 9.22
C PRO A 396 -18.43 -8.87 8.59
N LEU A 397 -17.85 -8.64 7.42
CA LEU A 397 -17.15 -9.65 6.63
C LEU A 397 -15.91 -9.05 5.97
N TYR A 398 -14.77 -9.68 6.21
CA TYR A 398 -13.52 -9.35 5.51
C TYR A 398 -13.19 -10.42 4.47
N ILE A 399 -12.98 -10.00 3.21
CA ILE A 399 -12.49 -10.85 2.12
C ILE A 399 -11.20 -10.24 1.59
N GLY A 400 -10.07 -10.95 1.73
CA GLY A 400 -8.81 -10.42 1.24
C GLY A 400 -7.75 -11.43 0.85
N GLY A 401 -6.86 -11.04 -0.07
CA GLY A 401 -5.82 -11.93 -0.57
C GLY A 401 -6.35 -13.14 -1.32
N THR A 402 -7.51 -13.03 -1.97
CA THR A 402 -8.12 -14.11 -2.75
C THR A 402 -7.84 -13.99 -4.24
N PHE A 403 -7.87 -15.12 -4.95
CA PHE A 403 -7.70 -15.22 -6.40
C PHE A 403 -8.96 -15.82 -7.02
N ASN A 404 -9.72 -15.05 -7.77
CA ASN A 404 -11.01 -15.47 -8.33
C ASN A 404 -10.95 -15.38 -9.85
N ARG A 405 -10.89 -16.53 -10.52
CA ARG A 405 -10.59 -16.60 -11.94
C ARG A 405 -11.59 -17.40 -12.75
N ASN A 406 -11.92 -16.90 -13.93
CA ASN A 406 -12.73 -17.60 -14.93
C ASN A 406 -14.08 -18.09 -14.39
N ASN A 407 -14.65 -17.40 -13.39
CA ASN A 407 -15.96 -17.76 -12.86
C ASN A 407 -17.06 -17.22 -13.79
N ARG A 408 -18.19 -17.92 -13.82
CA ARG A 408 -19.24 -17.65 -14.79
C ARG A 408 -19.82 -16.24 -14.72
N ASN A 409 -20.03 -15.72 -13.53
CA ASN A 409 -20.52 -14.35 -13.33
C ASN A 409 -19.46 -13.49 -12.63
N PHE A 410 -19.38 -13.53 -11.31
CA PHE A 410 -18.48 -12.65 -10.56
C PHE A 410 -17.27 -13.39 -10.00
N GLY A 411 -16.16 -12.69 -9.83
CA GLY A 411 -15.07 -13.17 -8.98
C GLY A 411 -15.53 -13.19 -7.51
N ILE A 412 -15.95 -12.02 -7.02
CA ILE A 412 -16.59 -11.84 -5.70
C ILE A 412 -17.88 -11.06 -5.93
N PHE A 413 -18.99 -11.46 -5.33
CA PHE A 413 -20.17 -10.59 -5.24
C PHE A 413 -20.83 -10.69 -3.88
N GLY A 414 -21.42 -9.58 -3.44
CA GLY A 414 -22.40 -9.61 -2.38
C GLY A 414 -23.72 -9.01 -2.86
N GLU A 415 -24.82 -9.61 -2.43
CA GLU A 415 -26.17 -9.28 -2.89
C GLU A 415 -27.08 -9.06 -1.69
N TRP A 416 -27.90 -8.02 -1.73
CA TRP A 416 -29.02 -7.89 -0.80
C TRP A 416 -30.06 -8.97 -1.16
N ALA A 417 -30.04 -10.06 -0.41
CA ALA A 417 -30.72 -11.28 -0.81
C ALA A 417 -32.25 -11.08 -0.86
N ARG A 418 -32.93 -11.71 -1.81
CA ARG A 418 -34.40 -11.68 -1.91
C ARG A 418 -35.03 -12.81 -1.08
N ARG A 419 -34.84 -12.80 0.23
CA ARG A 419 -35.40 -13.82 1.14
C ARG A 419 -36.17 -13.19 2.29
N GLU A 420 -37.07 -13.95 2.90
CA GLU A 420 -37.91 -13.48 4.01
C GLU A 420 -37.08 -12.92 5.18
N ASN A 421 -35.92 -13.54 5.46
CA ASN A 421 -34.99 -13.10 6.49
C ASN A 421 -34.08 -11.93 6.07
N SER A 422 -34.08 -11.53 4.79
CA SER A 422 -33.26 -10.44 4.29
C SER A 422 -34.00 -9.09 4.33
N LYS A 423 -34.08 -8.52 5.53
CA LYS A 423 -34.84 -7.28 5.80
C LYS A 423 -33.98 -6.03 5.89
N ASN A 424 -32.65 -6.18 5.94
CA ASN A 424 -31.72 -5.10 6.23
C ASN A 424 -30.78 -4.83 5.06
N HIS A 425 -30.36 -3.57 4.91
CA HIS A 425 -29.27 -3.20 4.00
C HIS A 425 -27.95 -3.38 4.77
N SER A 426 -27.21 -4.44 4.47
CA SER A 426 -26.09 -4.91 5.30
C SER A 426 -24.89 -3.96 5.26
N ARG A 427 -24.21 -3.78 6.39
CA ARG A 427 -22.98 -2.95 6.49
C ARG A 427 -21.79 -3.71 7.06
N TYR A 428 -20.61 -3.10 6.90
CA TYR A 428 -19.29 -3.53 7.42
C TYR A 428 -18.55 -4.60 6.62
N SER A 429 -18.84 -4.70 5.32
CA SER A 429 -18.07 -5.55 4.41
C SER A 429 -16.84 -4.83 3.87
N ILE A 430 -15.71 -5.55 3.84
CA ILE A 430 -14.42 -5.03 3.35
C ILE A 430 -13.80 -6.05 2.39
N TYR A 431 -13.58 -5.66 1.14
CA TYR A 431 -12.92 -6.46 0.11
C TYR A 431 -11.57 -5.83 -0.26
N ALA A 432 -10.47 -6.46 0.17
CA ALA A 432 -9.14 -5.88 0.06
C ALA A 432 -8.09 -6.80 -0.56
N ASN A 433 -7.25 -6.27 -1.47
CA ASN A 433 -6.09 -6.98 -2.03
C ASN A 433 -6.45 -8.31 -2.72
N ASN A 434 -7.59 -8.35 -3.42
CA ASN A 434 -8.01 -9.52 -4.19
C ASN A 434 -7.60 -9.39 -5.66
N VAL A 435 -7.43 -10.53 -6.32
CA VAL A 435 -7.25 -10.61 -7.77
C VAL A 435 -8.47 -11.27 -8.39
N CYS A 436 -9.18 -10.54 -9.25
CA CYS A 436 -10.35 -11.04 -9.97
C CYS A 436 -10.13 -10.89 -11.48
N THR A 437 -10.00 -12.01 -12.19
CA THR A 437 -9.65 -12.03 -13.61
C THR A 437 -10.43 -13.05 -14.43
N GLY A 438 -10.73 -12.76 -15.70
CA GLY A 438 -11.46 -13.67 -16.58
C GLY A 438 -12.92 -13.94 -16.19
N ASN A 439 -13.48 -13.21 -15.21
CA ASN A 439 -14.86 -13.45 -14.76
C ASN A 439 -15.89 -12.87 -15.74
N GLY A 440 -17.04 -13.53 -15.86
CA GLY A 440 -18.04 -13.29 -16.89
C GLY A 440 -18.73 -11.92 -16.87
N MET A 441 -19.27 -11.54 -15.70
CA MET A 441 -20.03 -10.31 -15.47
C MET A 441 -19.19 -9.19 -14.89
N ALA A 442 -18.45 -9.45 -13.80
CA ALA A 442 -17.48 -8.51 -13.29
C ALA A 442 -16.40 -9.18 -12.42
N GLY A 443 -15.29 -8.47 -12.20
CA GLY A 443 -14.32 -8.87 -11.18
C GLY A 443 -14.96 -8.87 -9.78
N ILE A 444 -15.55 -7.74 -9.39
CA ILE A 444 -16.33 -7.61 -8.15
C ILE A 444 -17.70 -7.01 -8.44
N GLY A 445 -18.75 -7.56 -7.84
CA GLY A 445 -20.12 -7.05 -7.88
C GLY A 445 -20.61 -6.57 -6.51
N ASP A 446 -21.17 -5.36 -6.45
CA ASP A 446 -21.84 -4.80 -5.28
C ASP A 446 -23.33 -4.62 -5.55
N CYS A 447 -24.10 -5.63 -5.16
CA CYS A 447 -25.52 -5.78 -5.45
C CYS A 447 -26.38 -5.59 -4.19
N GLY A 448 -26.01 -4.60 -3.38
CA GLY A 448 -26.83 -4.10 -2.29
C GLY A 448 -26.15 -4.19 -0.94
N LEU A 449 -24.85 -3.91 -0.88
CA LEU A 449 -24.19 -3.62 0.40
C LEU A 449 -24.24 -2.12 0.69
N ASP A 450 -24.37 -1.81 1.97
CA ASP A 450 -24.28 -0.47 2.52
C ASP A 450 -22.88 -0.23 3.12
N GLY A 451 -22.08 0.60 2.45
CA GLY A 451 -20.76 0.98 2.93
C GLY A 451 -19.67 -0.05 2.64
N LEU A 452 -19.75 -0.77 1.51
CA LEU A 452 -18.67 -1.65 1.06
C LEU A 452 -17.37 -0.87 0.92
N VAL A 453 -16.30 -1.33 1.57
CA VAL A 453 -14.93 -0.83 1.35
C VAL A 453 -14.18 -1.78 0.43
N CYS A 454 -13.90 -1.34 -0.80
CA CYS A 454 -13.25 -2.10 -1.84
C CYS A 454 -11.90 -1.47 -2.21
N ILE A 455 -10.79 -2.02 -1.70
CA ILE A 455 -9.47 -1.36 -1.72
C ILE A 455 -8.32 -2.25 -2.23
N GLY A 456 -7.46 -1.69 -3.07
CA GLY A 456 -6.20 -2.33 -3.45
C GLY A 456 -6.36 -3.63 -4.26
N ASN A 457 -7.49 -3.81 -4.94
CA ASN A 457 -7.78 -5.01 -5.73
C ASN A 457 -7.23 -4.88 -7.16
N ASP A 458 -6.92 -6.02 -7.77
CA ASP A 458 -6.63 -6.16 -9.19
C ASP A 458 -7.84 -6.78 -9.90
N LEU A 459 -8.58 -5.95 -10.62
CA LEU A 459 -9.83 -6.28 -11.32
C LEU A 459 -9.57 -6.20 -12.82
N THR A 460 -8.82 -7.16 -13.35
CA THR A 460 -8.29 -7.09 -14.72
C THR A 460 -8.65 -8.27 -15.59
N ASN A 461 -8.77 -8.02 -16.90
CA ASN A 461 -9.05 -9.04 -17.90
C ASN A 461 -10.35 -9.84 -17.65
N ASN A 462 -11.32 -9.26 -16.95
CA ASN A 462 -12.65 -9.85 -16.86
C ASN A 462 -13.35 -9.68 -18.21
N THR A 463 -14.18 -10.64 -18.63
CA THR A 463 -14.91 -10.51 -19.90
C THR A 463 -16.04 -9.49 -19.80
N GLY A 464 -16.53 -9.24 -18.58
CA GLY A 464 -17.47 -8.17 -18.27
C GLY A 464 -16.77 -6.93 -17.72
N TYR A 465 -17.31 -6.36 -16.64
CA TYR A 465 -16.79 -5.17 -15.98
C TYR A 465 -15.60 -5.48 -15.05
N GLY A 466 -14.86 -4.46 -14.64
CA GLY A 466 -13.93 -4.60 -13.51
C GLY A 466 -14.69 -4.62 -12.18
N PHE A 467 -15.46 -3.56 -11.94
CA PHE A 467 -16.36 -3.40 -10.80
C PHE A 467 -17.77 -3.04 -11.28
N LEU A 468 -18.79 -3.70 -10.75
CA LEU A 468 -20.19 -3.47 -11.14
C LEU A 468 -21.08 -3.24 -9.91
N GLN A 469 -21.76 -2.10 -9.88
CA GLN A 469 -22.88 -1.83 -9.00
C GLN A 469 -24.18 -1.97 -9.79
N ASP A 470 -24.96 -2.98 -9.47
CA ASP A 470 -26.23 -3.27 -10.15
C ASP A 470 -27.10 -4.13 -9.22
N THR A 471 -28.33 -4.38 -9.63
CA THR A 471 -29.31 -5.32 -9.07
C THR A 471 -28.89 -6.79 -9.11
N GLY A 472 -27.74 -7.13 -9.71
CA GLY A 472 -27.14 -8.45 -9.64
C GLY A 472 -27.61 -9.39 -10.74
N THR A 473 -27.89 -10.65 -10.38
CA THR A 473 -28.29 -11.70 -11.35
C THR A 473 -29.72 -12.18 -11.15
N MET A 474 -30.46 -11.47 -10.31
CA MET A 474 -31.80 -11.81 -9.87
C MET A 474 -32.77 -10.69 -10.22
N ASP A 475 -34.03 -11.04 -10.51
CA ASP A 475 -35.08 -10.04 -10.73
C ASP A 475 -35.33 -9.19 -9.48
N VAL A 476 -35.49 -7.89 -9.69
CA VAL A 476 -35.83 -6.92 -8.65
C VAL A 476 -37.27 -7.10 -8.20
N VAL A 477 -37.46 -7.36 -6.90
CA VAL A 477 -38.77 -7.43 -6.25
C VAL A 477 -38.74 -6.70 -4.92
N ASP A 478 -39.75 -5.87 -4.67
CA ASP A 478 -39.83 -4.97 -3.53
C ASP A 478 -38.55 -4.12 -3.36
N GLY A 479 -37.97 -3.71 -4.48
CA GLY A 479 -36.74 -2.93 -4.53
C GLY A 479 -35.45 -3.70 -4.25
N ARG A 480 -35.46 -5.04 -4.34
CA ARG A 480 -34.32 -5.90 -4.02
C ARG A 480 -34.08 -7.00 -5.07
N PRO A 481 -32.82 -7.33 -5.41
CA PRO A 481 -31.61 -6.63 -4.98
C PRO A 481 -31.53 -5.24 -5.60
N ALA A 482 -30.64 -4.41 -5.09
CA ALA A 482 -30.40 -3.05 -5.55
C ALA A 482 -28.90 -2.81 -5.66
N PRO A 483 -28.44 -1.80 -6.41
CA PRO A 483 -27.03 -1.44 -6.42
C PRO A 483 -26.54 -1.07 -5.01
N GLY A 484 -25.28 -1.41 -4.71
CA GLY A 484 -24.63 -1.01 -3.46
C GLY A 484 -24.54 0.50 -3.28
N SER A 485 -24.48 0.94 -2.03
CA SER A 485 -24.57 2.35 -1.65
C SER A 485 -23.62 2.73 -0.51
N ARG A 486 -23.29 4.02 -0.39
CA ARG A 486 -22.31 4.61 0.56
C ARG A 486 -20.92 3.94 0.57
N GLY A 487 -20.56 3.25 -0.51
CA GLY A 487 -19.31 2.50 -0.60
C GLY A 487 -18.10 3.34 -0.99
N ILE A 488 -16.92 2.71 -0.88
CA ILE A 488 -15.61 3.28 -1.22
C ILE A 488 -14.89 2.29 -2.12
N LEU A 489 -14.57 2.70 -3.35
CA LEU A 489 -13.72 1.96 -4.29
C LEU A 489 -12.43 2.75 -4.45
N MET A 490 -11.36 2.30 -3.80
CA MET A 490 -10.14 3.08 -3.69
C MET A 490 -8.86 2.31 -4.04
N GLY A 491 -7.97 2.94 -4.82
CA GLY A 491 -6.63 2.41 -5.06
C GLY A 491 -6.61 1.07 -5.80
N ASN A 492 -7.61 0.78 -6.64
CA ASN A 492 -7.71 -0.48 -7.38
C ASN A 492 -7.10 -0.36 -8.78
N ASN A 493 -6.59 -1.47 -9.31
CA ASN A 493 -6.23 -1.61 -10.71
C ASN A 493 -7.39 -2.25 -11.48
N ILE A 494 -8.04 -1.49 -12.35
CA ILE A 494 -9.29 -1.85 -13.04
C ILE A 494 -9.06 -1.72 -14.53
N SER A 495 -8.39 -2.72 -15.12
CA SER A 495 -7.85 -2.59 -16.48
C SER A 495 -8.11 -3.78 -17.39
N ARG A 496 -8.17 -3.52 -18.70
CA ARG A 496 -8.30 -4.56 -19.75
C ARG A 496 -9.56 -5.42 -19.62
N ASN A 497 -10.64 -4.88 -19.05
CA ASN A 497 -11.90 -5.60 -18.97
C ASN A 497 -12.67 -5.50 -20.29
N GLY A 498 -13.51 -6.50 -20.58
CA GLY A 498 -14.26 -6.63 -21.83
C GLY A 498 -15.47 -5.70 -21.94
N LYS A 499 -15.85 -5.02 -20.86
CA LYS A 499 -16.80 -3.91 -20.80
C LYS A 499 -16.15 -2.67 -20.17
N SER A 500 -16.92 -1.82 -19.50
CA SER A 500 -16.41 -0.68 -18.73
C SER A 500 -15.56 -1.12 -17.54
N GLY A 501 -14.64 -0.26 -17.11
CA GLY A 501 -13.88 -0.48 -15.88
C GLY A 501 -14.79 -0.54 -14.66
N ILE A 502 -15.56 0.54 -14.45
CA ILE A 502 -16.57 0.66 -13.40
C ILE A 502 -17.94 0.89 -14.06
N GLY A 503 -18.94 0.11 -13.65
CA GLY A 503 -20.34 0.29 -14.06
C GLY A 503 -21.25 0.55 -12.87
N TYR A 504 -22.19 1.48 -13.02
CA TYR A 504 -23.34 1.66 -12.13
C TYR A 504 -24.65 1.67 -12.93
N GLU A 505 -25.57 0.78 -12.57
CA GLU A 505 -26.91 0.72 -13.15
C GLU A 505 -27.97 0.86 -12.06
N GLY A 506 -28.53 2.07 -11.93
CA GLY A 506 -29.51 2.39 -10.89
C GLY A 506 -30.95 2.23 -11.37
N ALA A 507 -31.70 1.25 -10.86
CA ALA A 507 -33.17 1.19 -11.02
C ALA A 507 -33.96 1.48 -9.73
N VAL A 508 -33.32 1.36 -8.55
CA VAL A 508 -33.93 1.49 -7.23
C VAL A 508 -32.92 2.09 -6.25
N VAL A 509 -33.33 3.04 -5.40
CA VAL A 509 -32.43 3.69 -4.42
C VAL A 509 -32.73 3.20 -3.01
N ALA A 510 -31.70 2.68 -2.34
CA ALA A 510 -31.61 2.75 -0.89
C ALA A 510 -30.23 3.29 -0.46
N GLY A 511 -30.17 4.58 -0.10
CA GLY A 511 -29.05 5.17 0.65
C GLY A 511 -27.82 5.60 -0.16
N SER A 512 -28.02 6.36 -1.24
CA SER A 512 -27.07 6.77 -2.29
C SER A 512 -25.68 7.27 -1.89
N GLY A 513 -24.77 7.22 -2.86
CA GLY A 513 -23.39 7.72 -2.80
C GLY A 513 -22.36 6.62 -3.02
N TYR A 514 -21.28 6.93 -3.72
CA TYR A 514 -20.11 6.07 -3.80
C TYR A 514 -18.88 6.95 -4.02
N HIS A 515 -17.78 6.59 -3.36
CA HIS A 515 -16.51 7.27 -3.53
C HIS A 515 -15.59 6.43 -4.42
N TYR A 516 -15.38 6.87 -5.67
CA TYR A 516 -14.44 6.28 -6.60
C TYR A 516 -13.13 7.08 -6.53
N LYS A 517 -12.12 6.55 -5.81
CA LYS A 517 -10.92 7.31 -5.46
C LYS A 517 -9.62 6.65 -5.89
N ASP A 518 -8.73 7.41 -6.52
CA ASP A 518 -7.34 7.01 -6.75
C ASP A 518 -7.19 5.64 -7.47
N ASN A 519 -8.16 5.26 -8.31
CA ASN A 519 -8.11 4.02 -9.09
C ASN A 519 -7.37 4.22 -10.41
N ILE A 520 -6.75 3.15 -10.90
CA ILE A 520 -6.19 3.07 -12.26
C ILE A 520 -7.22 2.34 -13.12
N ILE A 521 -7.80 3.03 -14.10
CA ILE A 521 -8.95 2.55 -14.87
C ILE A 521 -8.61 2.64 -16.36
N ASN A 522 -7.90 1.63 -16.86
CA ASN A 522 -7.22 1.74 -18.14
C ASN A 522 -7.50 0.59 -19.11
N ASP A 523 -7.44 0.89 -20.40
CA ASP A 523 -7.47 -0.12 -21.46
C ASP A 523 -8.73 -1.03 -21.42
N ASN A 524 -9.82 -0.59 -20.81
CA ASN A 524 -11.09 -1.32 -20.81
C ASN A 524 -11.76 -1.17 -22.17
N ALA A 525 -12.50 -2.18 -22.63
CA ALA A 525 -13.04 -2.22 -23.99
C ALA A 525 -14.10 -1.13 -24.25
N GLU A 526 -14.82 -0.72 -23.21
CA GLU A 526 -15.84 0.34 -23.29
C GLU A 526 -15.38 1.59 -22.55
N PHE A 527 -16.06 1.97 -21.48
CA PHE A 527 -15.81 3.22 -20.76
C PHE A 527 -14.83 3.02 -19.59
N GLY A 528 -14.19 4.08 -19.12
CA GLY A 528 -13.49 4.02 -17.83
C GLY A 528 -14.51 3.82 -16.70
N ILE A 529 -15.38 4.81 -16.52
CA ILE A 529 -16.53 4.76 -15.60
C ILE A 529 -17.80 5.08 -16.38
N GLU A 530 -18.82 4.23 -16.22
CA GLU A 530 -20.15 4.44 -16.77
C GLU A 530 -21.22 4.44 -15.67
N ILE A 531 -22.02 5.49 -15.63
CA ILE A 531 -23.11 5.66 -14.65
C ILE A 531 -24.43 5.87 -15.39
N THR A 532 -25.40 5.03 -15.10
CA THR A 532 -26.81 5.20 -15.47
C THR A 532 -27.61 5.47 -14.21
N ALA A 533 -27.88 6.74 -13.91
CA ALA A 533 -28.86 7.08 -12.88
C ALA A 533 -30.26 6.81 -13.46
N GLY A 534 -31.06 6.02 -12.76
CA GLY A 534 -32.41 5.67 -13.19
C GLY A 534 -33.41 6.80 -13.01
N SER A 535 -34.66 6.42 -12.71
CA SER A 535 -35.74 7.36 -12.40
C SER A 535 -35.57 8.09 -11.06
N LEU A 536 -34.72 7.56 -10.18
CA LEU A 536 -34.41 8.13 -8.88
C LEU A 536 -33.04 8.82 -8.91
N GLU A 537 -32.89 9.90 -8.14
CA GLU A 537 -31.64 10.66 -8.08
C GLU A 537 -30.51 9.81 -7.49
N TYR A 538 -29.32 9.86 -8.12
CA TYR A 538 -28.11 9.26 -7.58
C TYR A 538 -27.27 10.33 -6.86
N ASN A 539 -27.36 10.34 -5.53
CA ASN A 539 -26.78 11.41 -4.71
C ASN A 539 -25.38 11.08 -4.20
N ASP A 540 -24.62 12.09 -3.79
CA ASP A 540 -23.43 11.98 -2.94
C ASP A 540 -22.30 11.14 -3.56
N VAL A 541 -22.00 11.39 -4.83
CA VAL A 541 -20.98 10.66 -5.59
C VAL A 541 -19.71 11.49 -5.70
N TRP A 542 -18.58 10.87 -5.39
CA TRP A 542 -17.27 11.53 -5.46
C TRP A 542 -16.31 10.74 -6.34
N ILE A 543 -15.93 11.33 -7.47
CA ILE A 543 -14.98 10.79 -8.43
C ILE A 543 -13.69 11.60 -8.30
N PHE A 544 -12.74 11.06 -7.53
CA PHE A 544 -11.54 11.78 -7.09
C PHE A 544 -10.26 11.09 -7.52
N GLY A 545 -9.32 11.82 -8.12
CA GLY A 545 -7.93 11.36 -8.23
C GLY A 545 -7.70 10.11 -9.11
N ASN A 546 -8.70 9.67 -9.87
CA ASN A 546 -8.59 8.48 -10.70
C ASN A 546 -7.74 8.76 -11.96
N GLU A 547 -7.03 7.75 -12.43
CA GLU A 547 -6.44 7.73 -13.77
C GLU A 547 -7.37 6.94 -14.71
N MET A 548 -7.93 7.59 -15.72
CA MET A 548 -8.82 6.97 -16.70
C MET A 548 -8.22 7.12 -18.09
N ALA A 549 -7.58 6.09 -18.60
CA ALA A 549 -6.80 6.20 -19.83
C ALA A 549 -6.93 5.03 -20.80
N ARG A 550 -6.91 5.35 -22.10
CA ARG A 550 -6.92 4.35 -23.18
C ARG A 550 -8.10 3.38 -23.14
N ASN A 551 -9.20 3.76 -22.49
CA ASN A 551 -10.43 2.99 -22.59
C ASN A 551 -10.98 3.12 -24.02
N GLY A 552 -11.72 2.11 -24.47
CA GLY A 552 -12.22 2.04 -25.85
C GLY A 552 -13.14 3.20 -26.19
N ARG A 553 -13.90 3.72 -25.22
CA ARG A 553 -14.88 4.80 -25.36
C ARG A 553 -14.52 5.97 -24.45
N ASP A 554 -15.47 6.53 -23.72
CA ASP A 554 -15.24 7.70 -22.86
C ASP A 554 -14.43 7.37 -21.61
N GLY A 555 -13.71 8.36 -21.06
CA GLY A 555 -13.08 8.20 -19.75
C GLY A 555 -14.11 8.07 -18.63
N PHE A 556 -15.05 9.02 -18.58
CA PHE A 556 -16.24 8.97 -17.73
C PHE A 556 -17.48 9.28 -18.56
N ARG A 557 -18.58 8.57 -18.28
CA ARG A 557 -19.88 8.81 -18.90
C ARG A 557 -21.01 8.74 -17.88
N LEU A 558 -21.72 9.84 -17.71
CA LEU A 558 -23.07 9.84 -17.16
C LEU A 558 -24.05 9.67 -18.33
N VAL A 559 -24.67 8.49 -18.41
CA VAL A 559 -25.53 8.08 -19.53
C VAL A 559 -26.88 8.80 -19.49
N SER A 560 -27.56 8.78 -18.34
CA SER A 560 -28.89 9.35 -18.15
C SER A 560 -29.21 9.55 -16.66
N GLY A 561 -30.39 10.10 -16.38
CA GLY A 561 -30.91 10.37 -15.04
C GLY A 561 -30.36 11.66 -14.43
N THR A 562 -30.50 11.80 -13.12
CA THR A 562 -30.01 12.96 -12.37
C THR A 562 -29.08 12.48 -11.28
N MET A 563 -27.88 13.07 -11.23
CA MET A 563 -27.02 12.96 -10.06
C MET A 563 -27.06 14.27 -9.26
N LYS A 564 -26.96 14.17 -7.93
CA LYS A 564 -27.05 15.33 -7.03
C LYS A 564 -25.93 15.33 -6.01
N ASN A 565 -25.38 16.50 -5.70
CA ASN A 565 -24.23 16.62 -4.81
C ASN A 565 -23.06 15.74 -5.30
N VAL A 566 -22.51 16.10 -6.47
CA VAL A 566 -21.49 15.30 -7.17
C VAL A 566 -20.23 16.09 -7.39
N ASP A 567 -19.09 15.51 -7.03
CA ASP A 567 -17.78 16.09 -7.30
C ASP A 567 -16.97 15.18 -8.24
N ILE A 568 -16.56 15.72 -9.38
CA ILE A 568 -15.66 15.09 -10.34
C ILE A 568 -14.38 15.90 -10.34
N GLU A 569 -13.39 15.48 -9.56
CA GLU A 569 -12.23 16.33 -9.31
C GLU A 569 -10.88 15.60 -9.28
N HIS A 570 -9.84 16.35 -9.63
CA HIS A 570 -8.44 15.89 -9.57
C HIS A 570 -8.13 14.63 -10.40
N ASN A 571 -9.01 14.24 -11.33
CA ASN A 571 -8.81 13.06 -12.17
C ASN A 571 -7.84 13.34 -13.31
N ARG A 572 -7.12 12.30 -13.74
CA ARG A 572 -6.29 12.30 -14.96
C ARG A 572 -7.00 11.48 -16.02
N VAL A 573 -7.59 12.14 -17.00
CA VAL A 573 -8.39 11.49 -18.05
C VAL A 573 -7.72 11.73 -19.39
N PHE A 574 -7.18 10.67 -20.00
CA PHE A 574 -6.41 10.85 -21.22
C PHE A 574 -6.36 9.70 -22.21
N ASN A 575 -6.24 10.06 -23.48
CA ASN A 575 -6.14 9.14 -24.61
C ASN A 575 -7.26 8.08 -24.62
N ASN A 576 -8.47 8.39 -24.17
CA ASN A 576 -9.63 7.49 -24.28
C ASN A 576 -10.18 7.49 -25.72
N GLY A 577 -11.13 6.62 -26.04
CA GLY A 577 -11.71 6.51 -27.39
C GLY A 577 -10.93 5.57 -28.31
N GLN A 578 -10.20 4.59 -27.76
CA GLN A 578 -9.35 3.68 -28.55
C GLN A 578 -10.14 2.80 -29.53
N ASP A 579 -11.43 2.59 -29.29
CA ASP A 579 -12.34 1.90 -30.20
C ASP A 579 -12.94 2.90 -31.22
N ILE A 580 -12.08 3.34 -32.14
CA ILE A 580 -12.44 4.27 -33.22
C ILE A 580 -13.56 3.69 -34.10
N ALA A 581 -13.57 2.37 -34.31
CA ALA A 581 -14.53 1.70 -35.18
C ALA A 581 -15.97 1.86 -34.69
N ASN A 582 -16.18 1.92 -33.37
CA ASN A 582 -17.51 2.10 -32.78
C ASN A 582 -17.83 3.55 -32.41
N GLY A 583 -17.07 4.53 -32.90
CA GLY A 583 -17.36 5.96 -32.77
C GLY A 583 -16.44 6.72 -31.83
N GLY A 584 -15.33 6.12 -31.38
CA GLY A 584 -14.36 6.79 -30.50
C GLY A 584 -14.93 7.19 -29.14
N GLY A 585 -14.38 8.23 -28.52
CA GLY A 585 -14.81 8.68 -27.20
C GLY A 585 -14.45 10.12 -26.87
N SER A 586 -14.67 10.51 -25.62
CA SER A 586 -14.31 11.81 -25.05
C SER A 586 -13.74 11.64 -23.63
N GLY A 587 -13.34 12.74 -23.00
CA GLY A 587 -12.81 12.70 -21.64
C GLY A 587 -13.93 12.45 -20.63
N LEU A 588 -14.67 13.51 -20.31
CA LEU A 588 -15.84 13.49 -19.42
C LEU A 588 -17.11 13.76 -20.24
N VAL A 589 -18.09 12.87 -20.17
CA VAL A 589 -19.36 12.98 -20.91
C VAL A 589 -20.55 13.03 -19.95
N ILE A 590 -21.29 14.15 -19.97
CA ILE A 590 -22.41 14.45 -19.06
C ILE A 590 -23.73 14.49 -19.86
N ASN A 591 -24.33 13.32 -20.12
CA ASN A 591 -25.62 13.24 -20.84
C ASN A 591 -26.82 13.23 -19.89
N GLY A 592 -26.65 12.75 -18.65
CA GLY A 592 -27.58 12.96 -17.55
C GLY A 592 -27.40 14.34 -16.89
N ASN A 593 -28.33 14.69 -16.00
CA ASN A 593 -28.32 15.98 -15.30
C ASN A 593 -27.42 15.92 -14.06
N ILE A 594 -26.82 17.06 -13.71
CA ILE A 594 -26.13 17.27 -12.43
C ILE A 594 -26.78 18.46 -11.70
N THR A 595 -27.14 18.26 -10.43
CA THR A 595 -27.68 19.29 -9.55
C THR A 595 -26.83 19.42 -8.28
N GLY A 596 -26.13 20.54 -8.12
CA GLY A 596 -25.21 20.76 -7.00
C GLY A 596 -23.95 19.91 -7.16
N GLY A 597 -22.80 20.55 -7.35
CA GLY A 597 -21.54 19.82 -7.48
C GLY A 597 -20.43 20.59 -8.17
N SER A 598 -19.36 19.90 -8.50
CA SER A 598 -18.20 20.50 -9.16
C SER A 598 -17.55 19.56 -10.18
N ILE A 599 -17.03 20.14 -11.26
CA ILE A 599 -16.14 19.47 -12.22
C ILE A 599 -14.85 20.26 -12.18
N THR A 600 -13.89 19.87 -11.35
CA THR A 600 -12.76 20.74 -11.02
C THR A 600 -11.39 20.07 -11.04
N SER A 601 -10.36 20.84 -11.37
CA SER A 601 -8.96 20.42 -11.26
C SER A 601 -8.57 19.16 -12.06
N ASN A 602 -9.40 18.74 -13.02
CA ASN A 602 -9.13 17.55 -13.83
C ASN A 602 -8.05 17.83 -14.90
N LYS A 603 -7.27 16.81 -15.25
CA LYS A 603 -6.31 16.83 -16.37
C LYS A 603 -6.92 16.06 -17.52
N LEU A 604 -7.48 16.77 -18.48
CA LEU A 604 -8.20 16.23 -19.64
C LEU A 604 -7.29 16.36 -20.86
N ARG A 605 -6.86 15.24 -21.44
CA ARG A 605 -5.82 15.28 -22.48
C ARG A 605 -6.01 14.24 -23.57
N ASP A 606 -5.73 14.61 -24.79
CA ASP A 606 -5.39 13.66 -25.86
C ASP A 606 -3.99 14.01 -26.37
N ASN A 607 -3.01 13.32 -25.81
CA ASN A 607 -1.59 13.62 -26.01
C ASN A 607 -0.95 12.74 -27.09
N GLN A 608 -1.71 11.84 -27.72
CA GLN A 608 -1.15 10.98 -28.75
C GLN A 608 -1.15 11.69 -30.12
N SER A 609 -0.39 11.16 -31.08
CA SER A 609 -0.27 11.77 -32.42
C SER A 609 -1.58 11.72 -33.20
N SER A 610 -2.31 10.61 -33.09
CA SER A 610 -3.59 10.38 -33.74
C SER A 610 -4.72 10.57 -32.73
N LYS A 611 -5.44 11.68 -32.80
CA LYS A 611 -6.46 12.02 -31.80
C LYS A 611 -7.63 11.05 -31.83
N THR A 612 -8.03 10.55 -30.66
CA THR A 612 -9.17 9.63 -30.46
C THR A 612 -10.27 10.23 -29.59
N GLN A 613 -9.96 11.27 -28.81
CA GLN A 613 -10.97 12.00 -28.04
C GLN A 613 -11.51 13.20 -28.82
N ASP A 614 -12.82 13.22 -29.05
CA ASP A 614 -13.47 14.36 -29.69
C ASP A 614 -13.46 15.59 -28.77
N TYR A 615 -13.76 15.39 -27.48
CA TYR A 615 -13.80 16.46 -26.48
C TYR A 615 -13.08 16.11 -25.18
N GLY A 616 -12.68 17.14 -24.43
CA GLY A 616 -12.27 17.01 -23.04
C GLY A 616 -13.46 16.87 -22.10
N LEU A 617 -14.42 17.78 -22.22
CA LEU A 617 -15.68 17.78 -21.46
C LEU A 617 -16.85 18.05 -22.42
N CYS A 618 -17.83 17.17 -22.48
CA CYS A 618 -19.01 17.37 -23.32
C CYS A 618 -20.28 16.76 -22.74
N GLY A 619 -21.42 17.03 -23.38
CA GLY A 619 -22.69 16.40 -23.02
C GLY A 619 -23.89 17.33 -23.20
N ASN A 620 -25.07 16.74 -23.16
CA ASN A 620 -26.35 17.43 -23.34
C ASN A 620 -27.22 17.49 -22.06
N GLY A 621 -26.72 16.96 -20.95
CA GLY A 621 -27.41 17.02 -19.67
C GLY A 621 -27.51 18.43 -19.10
N ASN A 622 -28.58 18.71 -18.35
CA ASN A 622 -28.73 20.00 -17.69
C ASN A 622 -27.82 20.09 -16.46
N LEU A 623 -27.22 21.25 -16.26
CA LEU A 623 -26.34 21.55 -15.12
C LEU A 623 -26.99 22.65 -14.28
N THR A 624 -27.22 22.37 -13.00
CA THR A 624 -27.78 23.30 -12.02
C THR A 624 -26.85 23.42 -10.83
N ASP A 625 -26.42 24.63 -10.48
CA ASP A 625 -25.52 24.89 -9.34
C ASP A 625 -24.20 24.09 -9.42
N VAL A 626 -23.51 24.17 -10.56
CA VAL A 626 -22.26 23.43 -10.84
C VAL A 626 -21.10 24.39 -11.09
N ASP A 627 -19.98 24.15 -10.41
CA ASP A 627 -18.73 24.88 -10.63
C ASP A 627 -17.81 24.13 -11.59
N ILE A 628 -17.32 24.80 -12.64
CA ILE A 628 -16.36 24.26 -13.61
C ILE A 628 -15.08 25.10 -13.58
N ASP A 629 -14.06 24.61 -12.86
CA ASP A 629 -12.83 25.37 -12.59
C ASP A 629 -11.56 24.51 -12.58
N GLY A 630 -10.42 25.09 -12.95
CA GLY A 630 -9.10 24.44 -12.82
C GLY A 630 -8.87 23.24 -13.75
N ASN A 631 -9.81 22.95 -14.67
CA ASN A 631 -9.65 21.86 -15.62
C ASN A 631 -8.64 22.25 -16.70
N HIS A 632 -7.70 21.35 -16.98
CA HIS A 632 -6.65 21.55 -17.97
C HIS A 632 -6.94 20.70 -19.21
N TYR A 633 -7.11 21.36 -20.34
CA TYR A 633 -7.49 20.80 -21.65
C TYR A 633 -6.28 20.77 -22.60
N VAL A 634 -6.02 19.64 -23.26
CA VAL A 634 -4.93 19.51 -24.24
C VAL A 634 -5.31 18.54 -25.37
N GLY A 635 -5.28 19.01 -26.62
CA GLY A 635 -5.05 18.14 -27.80
C GLY A 635 -6.22 17.37 -28.40
N PHE A 636 -7.48 17.75 -28.13
CA PHE A 636 -8.67 17.04 -28.64
C PHE A 636 -8.89 17.17 -30.15
N LYS A 637 -9.63 16.23 -30.72
CA LYS A 637 -9.94 16.18 -32.16
C LYS A 637 -10.92 17.27 -32.60
N THR A 638 -11.92 17.59 -31.77
CA THR A 638 -12.95 18.56 -32.12
C THR A 638 -12.82 19.86 -31.33
N ALA A 639 -12.96 19.81 -30.00
CA ALA A 639 -12.85 20.99 -29.15
C ALA A 639 -12.50 20.61 -27.70
N ALA A 640 -12.06 21.57 -26.89
CA ALA A 640 -11.85 21.35 -25.46
C ALA A 640 -13.16 21.00 -24.73
N GLU A 641 -14.22 21.76 -25.00
CA GLU A 641 -15.50 21.66 -24.29
C GLU A 641 -16.69 21.77 -25.26
N ASN A 642 -17.74 20.97 -25.05
CA ASN A 642 -19.02 21.08 -25.76
C ASN A 642 -20.21 20.65 -24.86
N LEU A 643 -20.65 21.56 -23.99
CA LEU A 643 -21.82 21.36 -23.12
C LEU A 643 -23.04 22.07 -23.72
N THR A 644 -24.06 21.31 -24.13
CA THR A 644 -25.23 21.84 -24.86
C THR A 644 -26.52 21.88 -24.04
N GLY A 645 -26.55 21.22 -22.87
CA GLY A 645 -27.68 21.28 -21.96
C GLY A 645 -27.89 22.65 -21.32
N THR A 646 -29.04 22.81 -20.67
CA THR A 646 -29.39 24.04 -19.94
C THR A 646 -28.42 24.24 -18.78
N LYS A 647 -27.93 25.47 -18.62
CA LYS A 647 -27.03 25.86 -17.53
C LYS A 647 -27.76 26.84 -16.61
N THR A 648 -27.97 26.46 -15.36
CA THR A 648 -28.60 27.30 -14.33
C THR A 648 -27.59 27.47 -13.20
N ASN A 649 -27.18 28.71 -12.92
CA ASN A 649 -26.14 29.03 -11.91
C ASN A 649 -24.83 28.25 -12.10
N VAL A 650 -24.45 27.93 -13.34
CA VAL A 650 -23.16 27.30 -13.62
C VAL A 650 -22.08 28.37 -13.61
N THR A 651 -21.04 28.17 -12.81
CA THR A 651 -19.89 29.09 -12.77
C THR A 651 -18.69 28.51 -13.51
N TYR A 652 -17.93 29.40 -14.14
CA TYR A 652 -16.66 29.03 -14.77
C TYR A 652 -15.52 29.80 -14.11
N GLY A 653 -14.53 29.06 -13.63
CA GLY A 653 -13.25 29.63 -13.21
C GLY A 653 -12.19 29.54 -14.32
N ARG A 654 -10.91 29.48 -13.92
CA ARG A 654 -9.77 29.43 -14.84
C ARG A 654 -9.56 28.00 -15.34
N ASN A 655 -9.83 27.79 -16.62
CA ASN A 655 -9.68 26.49 -17.28
C ASN A 655 -8.65 26.55 -18.43
N PRO A 656 -7.35 26.30 -18.17
CA PRO A 656 -6.30 26.41 -19.18
C PRO A 656 -6.51 25.47 -20.38
N GLY A 657 -6.31 25.99 -21.60
CA GLY A 657 -6.47 25.24 -22.85
C GLY A 657 -7.92 25.06 -23.32
N LYS A 658 -8.87 25.75 -22.68
CA LYS A 658 -10.29 25.74 -23.09
C LYS A 658 -10.55 26.51 -24.39
N GLU A 659 -9.89 27.66 -24.56
CA GLU A 659 -10.04 28.54 -25.74
C GLU A 659 -9.37 28.00 -27.00
#